data_AF-A0A654DHH3-F1
#
_entry.id   AF-A0A654DHH3-F1
#
_cell.length_a   1.000
_cell.length_b   1.000
_cell.length_c   1.000
_cell.angle_alpha   90.00
_cell.angle_beta   90.00
_cell.angle_gamma   90.00
#
_symmetry.space_group_name_H-M   'P 1'
#
loop_
_entity.id
_entity.type
_entity.pdbx_description
1 polymer ?
#
loop_
_entity_poly.entity_id
_entity_poly.type
_entity_poly.pdbx_seq_one_letter_code
_entity_poly.pdbx_strand_id
1 'polypeptide(L)'
;MRINGAAALHAGVLAMICGSLPGVAQTAASTTVQQDFEAAAALDATPDRAAALAAWEKLEARTKAGSRNRGIVLVRKAPVLFSLKRSDESVRAARAGLALLPADDANLAEDRTRAFLILGQVATDTLDYAGAVTALQQAEAAAISSADKLGAMLSLVAVQTFVDPAAAAATLARSDTLIANSKLDNRTAARFVRERTIQKLNTGDIAGARASSLQAVKLLGGMETAKIDPMDAAARSDAAIAFLLGGNADEARRYMAYTGAGRMKKGSFDPAAEMRSPDCGGDAGLKPNDVAVVEFNIADDGTIERARPIYAAGGGQVALEFARAVKGWSWPAADVQAIPAFYRYNVRVEMRCSTAFERPSIGDGLGGALEQWLADKGVAVPPAPPGPAAAALGAQRAELASAMTQSPNGLKTLAALYRVTGNPTVAQEERAALHARGLAIATANDAPPSARLAFDLPARINAVTDIWKPGVYQRTVSPLLSDPVYANDPQARAAIRLMMVDGNVSRSRKSDKNGVSLAILRQVAEDKGLQANDPLRVGALIRIAAIEESNGQIEAARATFALSGLTANQCAIMDAPPKMIAMPGSEAFPMEAQRWGFEGWTQLQFDVAADGHVINQRALLSYPPFIFSEAGTKFLTKVKFAKTYRPDGGLGCGATVNRIRFTLPG
;
A
#
# COMPACT_ATOMS: atom_id res chain seq x y z
N MET A 1 24.74 7.88 -8.88
CA MET A 1 25.37 9.10 -9.41
C MET A 1 26.85 8.79 -9.55
N ARG A 2 27.40 8.71 -10.77
CA ARG A 2 28.84 8.57 -10.99
C ARG A 2 29.26 9.55 -12.07
N ILE A 3 30.26 10.33 -11.69
CA ILE A 3 31.02 11.22 -12.54
C ILE A 3 32.02 10.34 -13.28
N ASN A 4 32.01 10.43 -14.61
CA ASN A 4 33.02 9.83 -15.46
C ASN A 4 34.34 10.61 -15.27
N GLY A 5 35.41 9.90 -14.95
CA GLY A 5 36.78 10.39 -15.01
C GLY A 5 37.62 9.32 -15.71
N ALA A 6 38.07 9.64 -16.91
CA ALA A 6 38.97 8.82 -17.70
C ALA A 6 40.35 8.73 -17.04
N ALA A 7 40.94 7.53 -17.03
CA ALA A 7 42.39 7.35 -17.01
C ALA A 7 42.73 6.06 -17.75
N ALA A 8 43.34 6.23 -18.92
CA ALA A 8 44.00 5.17 -19.64
C ALA A 8 45.28 4.75 -18.89
N LEU A 9 45.57 3.45 -18.84
CA LEU A 9 46.93 2.97 -18.67
C LEU A 9 47.06 1.55 -19.25
N HIS A 10 48.12 1.41 -20.03
CA HIS A 10 48.50 0.26 -20.83
C HIS A 10 48.94 -0.92 -19.95
N ALA A 11 48.64 -2.15 -20.39
CA ALA A 11 49.48 -3.30 -20.07
C ALA A 11 49.49 -4.24 -21.28
N GLY A 12 50.64 -4.29 -21.95
CA GLY A 12 50.93 -5.20 -23.05
C GLY A 12 50.97 -6.64 -22.56
N VAL A 13 50.36 -7.52 -23.35
CA VAL A 13 50.49 -8.97 -23.21
C VAL A 13 51.86 -9.36 -23.74
N LEU A 14 52.75 -9.84 -22.87
CA LEU A 14 53.90 -10.63 -23.27
C LEU A 14 53.64 -12.09 -22.88
N ALA A 15 53.35 -12.91 -23.88
CA ALA A 15 53.32 -14.36 -23.74
C ALA A 15 54.76 -14.89 -23.72
N MET A 16 55.13 -15.63 -22.68
CA MET A 16 56.27 -16.55 -22.71
C MET A 16 55.83 -17.92 -22.20
N ILE A 17 55.91 -18.89 -23.09
CA ILE A 17 55.83 -20.33 -22.82
C ILE A 17 57.26 -20.83 -22.63
N CYS A 18 57.56 -21.46 -21.50
CA CYS A 18 58.30 -22.74 -21.39
C CYS A 18 58.71 -23.03 -19.95
N GLY A 19 58.51 -24.28 -19.51
CA GLY A 19 59.23 -24.87 -18.37
C GLY A 19 58.35 -25.53 -17.32
N SER A 20 57.91 -26.76 -17.57
CA SER A 20 57.34 -27.65 -16.55
C SER A 20 58.45 -28.20 -15.64
N LEU A 21 58.52 -27.70 -14.40
CA LEU A 21 59.20 -28.32 -13.28
C LEU A 21 58.15 -28.67 -12.20
N PRO A 22 58.25 -29.84 -11.53
CA PRO A 22 57.39 -30.16 -10.40
C PRO A 22 57.89 -29.41 -9.17
N GLY A 23 57.44 -28.16 -9.02
CA GLY A 23 57.77 -27.29 -7.90
C GLY A 23 56.55 -27.07 -7.02
N VAL A 24 56.61 -27.63 -5.80
CA VAL A 24 55.99 -27.19 -4.54
C VAL A 24 54.66 -26.45 -4.68
N ALA A 25 53.57 -27.04 -4.17
CA ALA A 25 52.32 -26.31 -3.95
C ALA A 25 52.60 -25.01 -3.19
N GLN A 26 52.67 -23.89 -3.93
CA GLN A 26 52.68 -22.56 -3.36
C GLN A 26 51.34 -22.42 -2.64
N THR A 27 51.36 -22.53 -1.31
CA THR A 27 50.34 -21.90 -0.48
C THR A 27 50.21 -20.46 -0.97
N ALA A 28 49.11 -20.16 -1.65
CA ALA A 28 48.83 -18.81 -2.12
C ALA A 28 49.06 -17.85 -0.95
N ALA A 29 49.96 -16.89 -1.12
CA ALA A 29 50.32 -15.96 -0.06
C ALA A 29 49.04 -15.32 0.48
N SER A 30 48.85 -15.37 1.82
CA SER A 30 47.67 -14.78 2.44
C SER A 30 47.62 -13.29 2.12
N THR A 31 46.55 -12.81 1.50
CA THR A 31 46.38 -11.38 1.18
C THR A 31 46.48 -10.52 2.44
N THR A 32 47.10 -9.35 2.35
CA THR A 32 47.16 -8.39 3.46
C THR A 32 45.78 -7.77 3.72
N VAL A 33 45.58 -7.19 4.91
CA VAL A 33 44.33 -6.46 5.24
C VAL A 33 44.12 -5.26 4.31
N GLN A 34 45.20 -4.59 3.90
CA GLN A 34 45.16 -3.49 2.95
C GLN A 34 44.72 -3.95 1.54
N GLN A 35 45.26 -5.07 1.05
CA GLN A 35 44.83 -5.65 -0.22
C GLN A 35 43.36 -6.08 -0.21
N ASP A 36 42.88 -6.66 0.89
CA ASP A 36 41.46 -7.00 1.04
C ASP A 36 40.57 -5.74 1.11
N PHE A 37 41.06 -4.65 1.73
CA PHE A 37 40.36 -3.35 1.74
C PHE A 37 40.24 -2.75 0.34
N GLU A 38 41.34 -2.71 -0.42
CA GLU A 38 41.35 -2.21 -1.79
C GLU A 38 40.45 -3.05 -2.71
N ALA A 39 40.46 -4.37 -2.55
CA ALA A 39 39.58 -5.27 -3.27
C ALA A 39 38.09 -5.04 -2.92
N ALA A 40 37.76 -4.86 -1.64
CA ALA A 40 36.40 -4.55 -1.20
C ALA A 40 35.93 -3.19 -1.75
N ALA A 41 36.79 -2.18 -1.71
CA ALA A 41 36.50 -0.85 -2.26
C ALA A 41 36.31 -0.88 -3.79
N ALA A 42 37.13 -1.67 -4.51
CA ALA A 42 36.97 -1.88 -5.94
C ALA A 42 35.64 -2.56 -6.26
N LEU A 43 35.24 -3.58 -5.49
CA LEU A 43 33.94 -4.25 -5.65
C LEU A 43 32.77 -3.32 -5.33
N ASP A 44 32.86 -2.50 -4.29
CA ASP A 44 31.86 -1.47 -3.97
C ASP A 44 31.75 -0.40 -5.07
N ALA A 45 32.84 -0.21 -5.81
CA ALA A 45 32.87 0.56 -7.04
C ALA A 45 32.27 -0.19 -8.25
N THR A 46 31.62 -1.35 -8.10
CA THR A 46 30.89 -2.03 -9.18
C THR A 46 29.38 -2.15 -8.88
N PRO A 47 28.55 -2.57 -9.85
CA PRO A 47 27.14 -2.89 -9.60
C PRO A 47 26.93 -4.17 -8.78
N ASP A 48 27.94 -5.03 -8.60
CA ASP A 48 27.80 -6.29 -7.87
C ASP A 48 27.82 -6.06 -6.35
N ARG A 49 26.64 -5.72 -5.82
CA ARG A 49 26.45 -5.43 -4.40
C ARG A 49 26.61 -6.65 -3.51
N ALA A 50 26.31 -7.85 -4.01
CA ALA A 50 26.47 -9.09 -3.25
C ALA A 50 27.96 -9.41 -3.04
N ALA A 51 28.78 -9.30 -4.10
CA ALA A 51 30.23 -9.48 -4.00
C ALA A 51 30.88 -8.41 -3.10
N ALA A 52 30.47 -7.14 -3.24
CA ALA A 52 30.95 -6.07 -2.39
C ALA A 52 30.64 -6.34 -0.90
N LEU A 53 29.42 -6.79 -0.59
CA LEU A 53 29.02 -7.12 0.77
C LEU A 53 29.88 -8.27 1.34
N ALA A 54 30.05 -9.35 0.59
CA ALA A 54 30.85 -10.50 1.03
C ALA A 54 32.31 -10.08 1.30
N ALA A 55 32.87 -9.19 0.48
CA ALA A 55 34.21 -8.66 0.69
C ALA A 55 34.31 -7.80 1.98
N TRP A 56 33.32 -6.94 2.24
CA TRP A 56 33.27 -6.17 3.48
C TRP A 56 33.06 -7.04 4.73
N GLU A 57 32.22 -8.08 4.67
CA GLU A 57 32.01 -9.02 5.78
C GLU A 57 33.28 -9.85 6.08
N LYS A 58 34.01 -10.28 5.04
CA LYS A 58 35.31 -10.93 5.19
C LYS A 58 36.32 -10.00 5.87
N LEU A 59 36.40 -8.76 5.41
CA LEU A 59 37.33 -7.77 5.97
C LEU A 59 36.95 -7.39 7.40
N GLU A 60 35.65 -7.32 7.69
CA GLU A 60 35.14 -7.12 9.03
C GLU A 60 35.71 -8.18 9.97
N ALA A 61 35.58 -9.47 9.65
CA ALA A 61 36.13 -10.56 10.48
C ALA A 61 37.65 -10.46 10.74
N ARG A 62 38.41 -9.83 9.83
CA ARG A 62 39.87 -9.66 9.94
C ARG A 62 40.32 -8.43 10.72
N THR A 63 39.44 -7.48 10.99
CA THR A 63 39.78 -6.25 11.74
C THR A 63 39.53 -6.42 13.24
N LYS A 64 40.36 -5.81 14.09
CA LYS A 64 40.20 -5.87 15.56
C LYS A 64 38.88 -5.19 15.98
N ALA A 65 38.06 -5.88 16.77
CA ALA A 65 36.84 -5.30 17.34
C ALA A 65 37.14 -4.02 18.13
N GLY A 66 36.28 -3.00 18.02
CA GLY A 66 36.46 -1.70 18.67
C GLY A 66 37.57 -0.82 18.10
N SER A 67 38.23 -1.21 17.01
CA SER A 67 39.27 -0.39 16.37
C SER A 67 38.71 0.61 15.35
N ARG A 68 39.46 1.68 15.08
CA ARG A 68 39.18 2.63 13.98
C ARG A 68 38.98 1.91 12.64
N ASN A 69 39.83 0.94 12.30
CA ASN A 69 39.71 0.18 11.05
C ASN A 69 38.41 -0.62 10.98
N ARG A 70 37.95 -1.19 12.09
CA ARG A 70 36.62 -1.82 12.16
C ARG A 70 35.52 -0.78 11.91
N GLY A 71 35.66 0.43 12.45
CA GLY A 71 34.75 1.55 12.19
C GLY A 71 34.60 1.87 10.70
N ILE A 72 35.72 2.01 9.98
CA ILE A 72 35.74 2.31 8.53
C ILE A 72 35.04 1.18 7.73
N VAL A 73 35.35 -0.07 8.05
CA VAL A 73 34.71 -1.23 7.39
C VAL A 73 33.18 -1.21 7.59
N LEU A 74 32.71 -0.94 8.81
CA LEU A 74 31.29 -0.90 9.13
C LEU A 74 30.55 0.22 8.39
N VAL A 75 31.10 1.43 8.35
CA VAL A 75 30.46 2.56 7.63
C VAL A 75 30.45 2.37 6.12
N ARG A 76 31.47 1.71 5.54
CA ARG A 76 31.50 1.40 4.10
C ARG A 76 30.62 0.21 3.73
N LYS A 77 30.43 -0.74 4.65
CA LYS A 77 29.46 -1.85 4.50
C LYS A 77 28.01 -1.35 4.51
N ALA A 78 27.71 -0.31 5.29
CA ALA A 78 26.33 0.16 5.47
C ALA A 78 25.60 0.55 4.17
N PRO A 79 26.17 1.37 3.25
CA PRO A 79 25.55 1.65 1.95
C PRO A 79 25.29 0.40 1.10
N VAL A 80 26.17 -0.61 1.17
CA VAL A 80 26.01 -1.86 0.43
C VAL A 80 24.81 -2.63 0.98
N LEU A 81 24.71 -2.77 2.31
CA LEU A 81 23.55 -3.37 2.97
C LEU A 81 22.24 -2.64 2.60
N PHE A 82 22.26 -1.31 2.60
CA PHE A 82 21.10 -0.51 2.21
C PHE A 82 20.69 -0.77 0.75
N SER A 83 21.65 -0.83 -0.17
CA SER A 83 21.37 -1.14 -1.59
C SER A 83 20.77 -2.54 -1.80
N LEU A 84 21.07 -3.48 -0.90
CA LEU A 84 20.53 -4.84 -0.86
C LEU A 84 19.23 -4.94 -0.06
N LYS A 85 18.58 -3.82 0.28
CA LYS A 85 17.34 -3.75 1.07
C LYS A 85 17.46 -4.31 2.49
N ARG A 86 18.68 -4.40 3.04
CA ARG A 86 18.98 -4.82 4.43
C ARG A 86 19.10 -3.60 5.35
N SER A 87 18.04 -2.78 5.42
CA SER A 87 18.07 -1.46 6.08
C SER A 87 18.42 -1.51 7.57
N ASP A 88 17.88 -2.48 8.33
CA ASP A 88 18.20 -2.62 9.77
C ASP A 88 19.67 -2.91 9.99
N GLU A 89 20.25 -3.77 9.17
CA GLU A 89 21.66 -4.14 9.24
C GLU A 89 22.55 -2.98 8.82
N SER A 90 22.11 -2.23 7.82
CA SER A 90 22.76 -0.99 7.38
C SER A 90 22.81 0.03 8.51
N VAL A 91 21.69 0.28 9.21
CA VAL A 91 21.62 1.20 10.35
C VAL A 91 22.50 0.72 11.50
N ARG A 92 22.45 -0.58 11.84
CA ARG A 92 23.33 -1.16 12.87
C ARG A 92 24.81 -0.96 12.53
N ALA A 93 25.20 -1.25 11.29
CA ALA A 93 26.57 -1.08 10.81
C ALA A 93 27.00 0.39 10.83
N ALA A 94 26.16 1.31 10.32
CA ALA A 94 26.45 2.74 10.30
C ALA A 94 26.63 3.31 11.71
N ARG A 95 25.72 3.01 12.65
CA ARG A 95 25.80 3.47 14.05
C ARG A 95 27.03 2.90 14.76
N ALA A 96 27.27 1.58 14.63
CA ALA A 96 28.43 0.93 15.23
C ALA A 96 29.75 1.44 14.63
N GLY A 97 29.77 1.73 13.34
CA GLY A 97 30.91 2.32 12.65
C GLY A 97 31.20 3.73 13.16
N LEU A 98 30.19 4.60 13.16
CA LEU A 98 30.30 5.99 13.64
C LEU A 98 30.79 6.08 15.09
N ALA A 99 30.37 5.17 15.97
CA ALA A 99 30.84 5.12 17.36
C ALA A 99 32.36 4.86 17.50
N LEU A 100 33.01 4.36 16.44
CA LEU A 100 34.45 4.06 16.39
C LEU A 100 35.26 5.09 15.59
N LEU A 101 34.60 6.10 14.99
CA LEU A 101 35.27 7.13 14.18
C LEU A 101 35.30 8.46 14.96
N PRO A 102 36.50 8.96 15.34
CA PRO A 102 36.63 10.26 16.00
C PRO A 102 36.02 11.38 15.16
N ALA A 103 35.34 12.35 15.79
CA ALA A 103 34.68 13.45 15.09
C ALA A 103 35.65 14.51 14.56
N ASP A 104 36.81 14.64 15.20
CA ASP A 104 37.87 15.63 14.95
C ASP A 104 38.88 15.19 13.87
N ASP A 105 38.91 13.92 13.47
CA ASP A 105 39.77 13.45 12.39
C ASP A 105 39.18 13.82 11.02
N ALA A 106 39.81 14.80 10.34
CA ALA A 106 39.39 15.27 9.02
C ALA A 106 39.48 14.19 7.94
N ASN A 107 40.38 13.20 8.06
CA ASN A 107 40.56 12.14 7.06
C ASN A 107 39.38 11.15 7.02
N LEU A 108 38.53 11.16 8.05
CA LEU A 108 37.36 10.29 8.17
C LEU A 108 36.05 11.02 7.84
N ALA A 109 36.10 12.29 7.43
CA ALA A 109 34.90 13.09 7.28
C ALA A 109 34.00 12.58 6.15
N GLU A 110 34.55 12.05 5.05
CA GLU A 110 33.77 11.42 3.98
C GLU A 110 33.04 10.17 4.51
N ASP A 111 33.75 9.31 5.24
CA ASP A 111 33.20 8.10 5.86
C ASP A 111 32.07 8.42 6.85
N ARG A 112 32.25 9.46 7.69
CA ARG A 112 31.19 9.96 8.58
C ARG A 112 30.00 10.53 7.81
N THR A 113 30.25 11.39 6.82
CA THR A 113 29.21 12.02 5.99
C THR A 113 28.35 10.95 5.33
N ARG A 114 28.98 9.94 4.72
CA ARG A 114 28.28 8.83 4.06
C ARG A 114 27.43 8.03 5.05
N ALA A 115 27.97 7.72 6.23
CA ALA A 115 27.21 7.00 7.26
C ALA A 115 25.99 7.80 7.73
N PHE A 116 26.14 9.10 7.98
CA PHE A 116 25.02 9.97 8.35
C PHE A 116 23.99 10.14 7.23
N LEU A 117 24.42 10.23 5.96
CA LEU A 117 23.50 10.24 4.82
C LEU A 117 22.68 8.94 4.73
N ILE A 118 23.29 7.78 4.99
CA ILE A 118 22.58 6.49 5.03
C ILE A 118 21.57 6.45 6.18
N LEU A 119 21.96 6.87 7.38
CA LEU A 119 21.04 6.96 8.52
C LEU A 119 19.86 7.89 8.21
N GLY A 120 20.14 9.06 7.62
CA GLY A 120 19.13 10.02 7.19
C GLY A 120 18.20 9.46 6.11
N GLN A 121 18.73 8.74 5.13
CA GLN A 121 17.95 8.12 4.07
C GLN A 121 17.04 7.02 4.60
N VAL A 122 17.55 6.11 5.46
CA VAL A 122 16.72 5.06 6.07
C VAL A 122 15.63 5.66 6.95
N ALA A 123 15.95 6.68 7.74
CA ALA A 123 14.97 7.39 8.57
C ALA A 123 13.90 8.09 7.69
N THR A 124 14.30 8.67 6.55
CA THR A 124 13.37 9.25 5.58
C THR A 124 12.45 8.19 4.97
N ASP A 125 12.98 7.05 4.53
CA ASP A 125 12.21 5.98 3.89
C ASP A 125 11.27 5.25 4.87
N THR A 126 11.57 5.31 6.17
CA THR A 126 10.75 4.79 7.27
C THR A 126 9.85 5.84 7.92
N LEU A 127 9.83 7.08 7.37
CA LEU A 127 9.03 8.20 7.85
C LEU A 127 9.36 8.68 9.28
N ASP A 128 10.53 8.33 9.80
CA ASP A 128 11.14 8.94 10.99
C ASP A 128 11.82 10.27 10.60
N TYR A 129 11.01 11.29 10.29
CA TYR A 129 11.55 12.56 9.79
C TYR A 129 12.33 13.32 10.87
N ALA A 130 11.99 13.14 12.15
CA ALA A 130 12.76 13.73 13.25
C ALA A 130 14.17 13.10 13.35
N GLY A 131 14.26 11.77 13.30
CA GLY A 131 15.54 11.06 13.21
C GLY A 131 16.32 11.40 11.94
N ALA A 132 15.62 11.55 10.81
CA ALA A 132 16.22 11.94 9.54
C ALA A 132 16.84 13.34 9.61
N VAL A 133 16.15 14.33 10.18
CA VAL A 133 16.69 15.69 10.38
C VAL A 133 17.99 15.64 11.17
N THR A 134 18.01 14.90 12.28
CA THR A 134 19.20 14.78 13.15
C THR A 134 20.39 14.22 12.37
N ALA A 135 20.20 13.10 11.66
CA ALA A 135 21.27 12.47 10.88
C ALA A 135 21.72 13.35 9.70
N LEU A 136 20.80 13.99 8.98
CA LEU A 136 21.12 14.81 7.82
C LEU A 136 21.81 16.14 8.18
N GLN A 137 21.53 16.70 9.36
CA GLN A 137 22.30 17.83 9.91
C GLN A 137 23.74 17.41 10.23
N GLN A 138 23.94 16.21 10.78
CA GLN A 138 25.28 15.66 11.02
C GLN A 138 26.02 15.38 9.70
N ALA A 139 25.32 14.90 8.67
CA ALA A 139 25.87 14.77 7.32
C ALA A 139 26.30 16.13 6.73
N GLU A 140 25.44 17.16 6.83
CA GLU A 140 25.76 18.51 6.36
C GLU A 140 27.00 19.09 7.06
N ALA A 141 27.12 18.87 8.38
CA ALA A 141 28.23 19.36 9.18
C ALA A 141 29.54 18.60 8.91
N ALA A 142 29.47 17.30 8.63
CA ALA A 142 30.64 16.48 8.32
C ALA A 142 31.13 16.60 6.87
N ALA A 143 30.29 17.10 5.96
CA ALA A 143 30.58 17.19 4.54
C ALA A 143 31.76 18.13 4.25
N ILE A 144 32.79 17.62 3.55
CA ILE A 144 33.93 18.43 3.09
C ILE A 144 33.60 19.14 1.78
N SER A 145 33.00 18.42 0.81
CA SER A 145 32.76 18.97 -0.52
C SER A 145 31.45 19.74 -0.59
N SER A 146 31.41 20.79 -1.42
CA SER A 146 30.17 21.51 -1.72
C SER A 146 29.08 20.59 -2.27
N ALA A 147 29.45 19.56 -3.02
CA ALA A 147 28.51 18.59 -3.58
C ALA A 147 27.85 17.74 -2.48
N ASP A 148 28.62 17.21 -1.53
CA ASP A 148 28.09 16.43 -0.41
C ASP A 148 27.23 17.30 0.51
N LYS A 149 27.66 18.55 0.74
CA LYS A 149 26.89 19.52 1.53
C LYS A 149 25.55 19.84 0.87
N LEU A 150 25.53 20.09 -0.44
CA LEU A 150 24.29 20.27 -1.21
C LEU A 150 23.41 19.01 -1.19
N GLY A 151 23.99 17.82 -1.29
CA GLY A 151 23.26 16.55 -1.20
C GLY A 151 22.57 16.35 0.16
N ALA A 152 23.28 16.65 1.25
CA ALA A 152 22.72 16.64 2.60
C ALA A 152 21.61 17.68 2.76
N MET A 153 21.85 18.93 2.32
CA MET A 153 20.85 20.01 2.37
C MET A 153 19.58 19.69 1.58
N LEU A 154 19.69 19.11 0.38
CA LEU A 154 18.53 18.73 -0.42
C LEU A 154 17.65 17.71 0.30
N SER A 155 18.29 16.68 0.88
CA SER A 155 17.59 15.65 1.66
C SER A 155 16.99 16.22 2.94
N LEU A 156 17.71 17.15 3.58
CA LEU A 156 17.28 17.82 4.80
C LEU A 156 16.03 18.68 4.56
N VAL A 157 15.96 19.44 3.47
CA VAL A 157 14.76 20.24 3.10
C VAL A 157 13.54 19.34 2.92
N ALA A 158 13.71 18.20 2.26
CA ALA A 158 12.60 17.28 1.97
C ALA A 158 11.90 16.78 3.24
N VAL A 159 12.66 16.54 4.32
CA VAL A 159 12.09 16.12 5.62
C VAL A 159 11.71 17.32 6.50
N GLN A 160 12.53 18.38 6.54
CA GLN A 160 12.26 19.60 7.32
C GLN A 160 10.93 20.24 6.93
N THR A 161 10.55 20.19 5.65
CA THR A 161 9.28 20.73 5.17
C THR A 161 8.07 20.27 6.00
N PHE A 162 8.11 19.06 6.56
CA PHE A 162 7.00 18.47 7.32
C PHE A 162 7.24 18.40 8.83
N VAL A 163 8.40 18.80 9.33
CA VAL A 163 8.67 18.82 10.79
C VAL A 163 9.04 20.20 11.31
N ASP A 164 9.71 21.01 10.50
CA ASP A 164 10.07 22.41 10.76
C ASP A 164 10.18 23.17 9.42
N PRO A 165 9.05 23.70 8.90
CA PRO A 165 9.03 24.40 7.62
C PRO A 165 9.91 25.66 7.58
N ALA A 166 10.17 26.28 8.73
CA ALA A 166 11.04 27.45 8.84
C ALA A 166 12.52 27.05 8.69
N ALA A 167 12.93 25.94 9.32
CA ALA A 167 14.25 25.37 9.10
C ALA A 167 14.44 24.91 7.65
N ALA A 168 13.41 24.37 7.00
CA ALA A 168 13.45 24.04 5.57
C ALA A 168 13.76 25.28 4.71
N ALA A 169 13.07 26.40 4.98
CA ALA A 169 13.32 27.66 4.27
C ALA A 169 14.74 28.20 4.52
N ALA A 170 15.24 28.11 5.75
CA ALA A 170 16.61 28.48 6.08
C ALA A 170 17.66 27.61 5.36
N THR A 171 17.44 26.30 5.29
CA THR A 171 18.30 25.37 4.55
C THR A 171 18.28 25.67 3.05
N LEU A 172 17.11 25.97 2.47
CA LEU A 172 17.01 26.42 1.07
C LEU A 172 17.84 27.68 0.81
N ALA A 173 17.74 28.71 1.66
CA ALA A 173 18.52 29.94 1.52
C ALA A 173 20.04 29.70 1.61
N ARG A 174 20.48 28.82 2.53
CA ARG A 174 21.90 28.39 2.61
C ARG A 174 22.33 27.63 1.35
N SER A 175 21.46 26.77 0.82
CA SER A 175 21.73 26.06 -0.42
C SER A 175 21.85 27.01 -1.62
N ASP A 176 21.00 28.03 -1.73
CA ASP A 176 21.07 29.03 -2.81
C ASP A 176 22.40 29.80 -2.80
N THR A 177 22.91 30.12 -1.62
CA THR A 177 24.24 30.76 -1.44
C THR A 177 25.37 29.86 -1.95
N LEU A 178 25.28 28.55 -1.67
CA LEU A 178 26.29 27.60 -2.11
C LEU A 178 26.19 27.30 -3.61
N ILE A 179 24.97 27.25 -4.15
CA ILE A 179 24.68 27.09 -5.58
C ILE A 179 25.16 28.30 -6.39
N ALA A 180 25.01 29.52 -5.89
CA ALA A 180 25.51 30.71 -6.58
C ALA A 180 27.04 30.64 -6.84
N ASN A 181 27.75 29.95 -5.94
CA ASN A 181 29.19 29.72 -6.03
C ASN A 181 29.58 28.38 -6.69
N SER A 182 28.60 27.58 -7.12
CA SER A 182 28.79 26.23 -7.67
C SER A 182 28.00 26.05 -8.96
N LYS A 183 28.66 25.74 -10.08
CA LYS A 183 27.93 25.49 -11.34
C LYS A 183 27.19 24.14 -11.28
N LEU A 184 25.90 24.17 -10.95
CA LEU A 184 25.03 22.99 -11.04
C LEU A 184 24.54 22.76 -12.46
N ASP A 185 24.40 21.50 -12.84
CA ASP A 185 23.63 21.14 -14.04
C ASP A 185 22.12 21.39 -13.80
N ASN A 186 21.37 21.60 -14.89
CA ASN A 186 19.95 21.94 -14.82
C ASN A 186 19.12 20.90 -14.07
N ARG A 187 19.48 19.61 -14.18
CA ARG A 187 18.75 18.53 -13.53
C ARG A 187 18.96 18.59 -12.01
N THR A 188 20.19 18.82 -11.56
CA THR A 188 20.46 19.02 -10.13
C THR A 188 19.80 20.29 -9.60
N ALA A 189 19.87 21.41 -10.33
CA ALA A 189 19.17 22.64 -9.96
C ALA A 189 17.65 22.45 -9.85
N ALA A 190 17.05 21.69 -10.77
CA ALA A 190 15.62 21.39 -10.73
C ALA A 190 15.20 20.64 -9.46
N ARG A 191 16.06 19.81 -8.87
CA ARG A 191 15.75 19.12 -7.60
C ARG A 191 15.51 20.11 -6.46
N PHE A 192 16.39 21.10 -6.30
CA PHE A 192 16.21 22.16 -5.29
C PHE A 192 14.96 22.99 -5.56
N VAL A 193 14.68 23.32 -6.81
CA VAL A 193 13.48 24.08 -7.18
C VAL A 193 12.19 23.27 -6.91
N ARG A 194 12.22 21.95 -7.08
CA ARG A 194 11.11 21.07 -6.69
C ARG A 194 10.90 21.02 -5.18
N GLU A 195 11.96 20.85 -4.39
CA GLU A 195 11.80 20.86 -2.92
C GLU A 195 11.35 22.24 -2.40
N ARG A 196 11.77 23.34 -3.04
CA ARG A 196 11.20 24.67 -2.79
C ARG A 196 9.70 24.74 -3.14
N THR A 197 9.28 24.11 -4.23
CA THR A 197 7.86 24.04 -4.61
C THR A 197 7.05 23.32 -3.54
N ILE A 198 7.52 22.16 -3.08
CA ILE A 198 6.86 21.35 -2.05
C ILE A 198 6.81 22.09 -0.72
N GLN A 199 7.90 22.75 -0.33
CA GLN A 199 7.93 23.60 0.86
C GLN A 199 6.82 24.67 0.77
N LYS A 200 6.74 25.39 -0.34
CA LYS A 200 5.74 26.45 -0.54
C LYS A 200 4.30 25.94 -0.59
N LEU A 201 4.07 24.77 -1.20
CA LEU A 201 2.76 24.11 -1.19
C LEU A 201 2.29 23.84 0.26
N ASN A 202 3.21 23.41 1.13
CA ASN A 202 2.90 23.03 2.51
C ASN A 202 2.99 24.20 3.51
N THR A 203 3.46 25.38 3.10
CA THR A 203 3.35 26.63 3.89
C THR A 203 2.28 27.58 3.37
N GLY A 204 1.48 27.18 2.38
CA GLY A 204 0.39 27.98 1.83
C GLY A 204 0.80 29.09 0.84
N ASP A 205 2.07 29.18 0.45
CA ASP A 205 2.54 30.10 -0.61
C ASP A 205 2.22 29.51 -1.99
N ILE A 206 0.93 29.43 -2.33
CA ILE A 206 0.48 28.79 -3.57
C ILE A 206 0.97 29.54 -4.82
N ALA A 207 1.00 30.88 -4.77
CA ALA A 207 1.52 31.68 -5.86
C ALA A 207 3.02 31.43 -6.09
N GLY A 208 3.81 31.39 -5.02
CA GLY A 208 5.22 31.08 -5.11
C GLY A 208 5.49 29.63 -5.48
N ALA A 209 4.66 28.68 -5.04
CA ALA A 209 4.76 27.27 -5.43
C ALA A 209 4.54 27.12 -6.94
N ARG A 210 3.55 27.81 -7.50
CA ARG A 210 3.31 27.85 -8.95
C ARG A 210 4.51 28.44 -9.71
N ALA A 211 5.10 29.52 -9.20
CA ALA A 211 6.27 30.13 -9.84
C ALA A 211 7.47 29.18 -9.85
N SER A 212 7.79 28.53 -8.73
CA SER A 212 8.90 27.59 -8.64
C SER A 212 8.62 26.30 -9.43
N SER A 213 7.40 25.79 -9.45
CA SER A 213 7.07 24.58 -10.20
C SER A 213 7.30 24.77 -11.71
N LEU A 214 6.92 25.94 -12.24
CA LEU A 214 7.19 26.32 -13.64
C LEU A 214 8.68 26.43 -13.93
N GLN A 215 9.46 26.97 -12.99
CA GLN A 215 10.91 27.01 -13.10
C GLN A 215 11.53 25.60 -13.13
N ALA A 216 11.06 24.68 -12.30
CA ALA A 216 11.53 23.29 -12.31
C ALA A 216 11.24 22.61 -13.65
N VAL A 217 10.03 22.77 -14.18
CA VAL A 217 9.65 22.25 -15.51
C VAL A 217 10.53 22.85 -16.60
N LYS A 218 10.81 24.15 -16.55
CA LYS A 218 11.71 24.82 -17.52
C LYS A 218 13.13 24.26 -17.48
N LEU A 219 13.70 24.07 -16.29
CA LEU A 219 15.03 23.48 -16.13
C LEU A 219 15.12 22.07 -16.70
N LEU A 220 14.01 21.33 -16.69
CA LEU A 220 13.88 19.99 -17.23
C LEU A 220 13.50 19.95 -18.73
N GLY A 221 13.59 21.08 -19.42
CA GLY A 221 13.34 21.16 -20.87
C GLY A 221 11.89 21.42 -21.27
N GLY A 222 11.01 21.76 -20.30
CA GLY A 222 9.65 22.21 -20.57
C GLY A 222 8.64 21.08 -20.77
N MET A 223 7.56 21.38 -21.48
CA MET A 223 6.43 20.46 -21.73
C MET A 223 6.56 19.69 -23.06
N GLU A 224 7.44 20.13 -23.96
CA GLU A 224 7.51 19.64 -25.36
C GLU A 224 8.56 18.54 -25.57
N THR A 225 9.09 17.95 -24.50
CA THR A 225 10.11 16.92 -24.60
C THR A 225 9.54 15.61 -25.17
N ALA A 226 10.21 15.03 -26.17
CA ALA A 226 9.79 13.77 -26.81
C ALA A 226 9.99 12.53 -25.91
N LYS A 227 10.81 12.65 -24.86
CA LYS A 227 11.03 11.62 -23.83
C LYS A 227 10.84 12.26 -22.47
N ILE A 228 10.11 11.57 -21.61
CA ILE A 228 9.86 11.96 -20.23
C ILE A 228 10.44 10.88 -19.33
N ASP A 229 11.08 11.30 -18.25
CA ASP A 229 11.52 10.43 -17.18
C ASP A 229 10.76 10.74 -15.87
N PRO A 230 10.94 9.93 -14.81
CA PRO A 230 10.18 10.11 -13.58
C PRO A 230 10.35 11.49 -12.91
N MET A 231 11.48 12.18 -13.13
CA MET A 231 11.70 13.53 -12.58
C MET A 231 10.90 14.58 -13.35
N ASP A 232 10.78 14.44 -14.68
CA ASP A 232 9.93 15.30 -15.51
C ASP A 232 8.47 15.16 -15.10
N ALA A 233 8.00 13.91 -14.95
CA ALA A 233 6.65 13.61 -14.51
C ALA A 233 6.37 14.19 -13.12
N ALA A 234 7.29 14.05 -12.18
CA ALA A 234 7.12 14.58 -10.83
C ALA A 234 7.10 16.12 -10.81
N ALA A 235 7.96 16.81 -11.56
CA ALA A 235 7.95 18.27 -11.65
C ALA A 235 6.65 18.82 -12.28
N ARG A 236 6.16 18.16 -13.33
CA ARG A 236 4.89 18.51 -13.98
C ARG A 236 3.71 18.23 -13.05
N SER A 237 3.75 17.16 -12.28
CA SER A 237 2.73 16.89 -11.25
C SER A 237 2.78 17.91 -10.10
N ASP A 238 3.97 18.37 -9.67
CA ASP A 238 4.12 19.45 -8.68
C ASP A 238 3.45 20.74 -9.20
N ALA A 239 3.66 21.06 -10.49
CA ALA A 239 2.98 22.17 -11.14
C ALA A 239 1.46 21.97 -11.18
N ALA A 240 0.98 20.78 -11.56
CA ALA A 240 -0.44 20.47 -11.59
C ALA A 240 -1.13 20.72 -10.24
N ILE A 241 -0.51 20.28 -9.13
CA ILE A 241 -1.02 20.53 -7.77
C ILE A 241 -1.04 22.03 -7.47
N ALA A 242 0.04 22.76 -7.77
CA ALA A 242 0.11 24.21 -7.54
C ALA A 242 -0.96 24.99 -8.33
N PHE A 243 -1.19 24.64 -9.60
CA PHE A 243 -2.25 25.24 -10.43
C PHE A 243 -3.64 24.93 -9.87
N LEU A 244 -3.88 23.68 -9.44
CA LEU A 244 -5.16 23.28 -8.90
C LEU A 244 -5.50 24.03 -7.61
N LEU A 245 -4.55 24.06 -6.66
CA LEU A 245 -4.73 24.80 -5.39
C LEU A 245 -4.85 26.31 -5.62
N GLY A 246 -4.28 26.81 -6.72
CA GLY A 246 -4.44 28.20 -7.17
C GLY A 246 -5.74 28.46 -7.95
N GLY A 247 -6.67 27.49 -8.03
CA GLY A 247 -7.97 27.63 -8.70
C GLY A 247 -7.94 27.51 -10.23
N ASN A 248 -6.83 27.08 -10.83
CA ASN A 248 -6.67 26.94 -12.28
C ASN A 248 -6.71 25.47 -12.71
N ALA A 249 -7.91 24.90 -12.71
CA ALA A 249 -8.12 23.47 -12.97
C ALA A 249 -7.72 23.03 -14.39
N ASP A 250 -7.87 23.88 -15.40
CA ASP A 250 -7.53 23.51 -16.78
C ASP A 250 -6.02 23.42 -17.00
N GLU A 251 -5.24 24.36 -16.47
CA GLU A 251 -3.78 24.22 -16.50
C GLU A 251 -3.33 23.05 -15.61
N ALA A 252 -3.97 22.79 -14.48
CA ALA A 252 -3.67 21.62 -13.67
C ALA A 252 -3.82 20.30 -14.47
N ARG A 253 -4.94 20.16 -15.19
CA ARG A 253 -5.18 19.01 -16.09
C ARG A 253 -4.16 18.95 -17.21
N ARG A 254 -3.82 20.08 -17.83
CA ARG A 254 -2.77 20.14 -18.86
C ARG A 254 -1.45 19.60 -18.33
N TYR A 255 -0.98 20.10 -17.19
CA TYR A 255 0.29 19.63 -16.61
C TYR A 255 0.23 18.14 -16.23
N MET A 256 -0.88 17.68 -15.66
CA MET A 256 -1.07 16.28 -15.30
C MET A 256 -1.07 15.36 -16.54
N ALA A 257 -1.66 15.77 -17.66
CA ALA A 257 -1.72 14.95 -18.88
C ALA A 257 -0.33 14.63 -19.43
N TYR A 258 0.61 15.56 -19.29
CA TYR A 258 2.00 15.43 -19.74
C TYR A 258 2.89 14.64 -18.75
N THR A 259 2.31 14.08 -17.68
CA THR A 259 3.00 13.12 -16.81
C THR A 259 2.84 11.67 -17.30
N GLY A 260 1.84 11.41 -18.15
CA GLY A 260 1.40 10.04 -18.48
C GLY A 260 0.53 9.38 -17.40
N ALA A 261 0.30 10.05 -16.26
CA ALA A 261 -0.60 9.53 -15.22
C ALA A 261 -1.99 9.29 -15.80
N GLY A 262 -2.56 8.13 -15.47
CA GLY A 262 -3.87 7.73 -15.99
C GLY A 262 -3.89 7.28 -17.44
N ARG A 263 -2.74 7.03 -18.11
CA ARG A 263 -2.74 6.50 -19.48
C ARG A 263 -1.60 5.52 -19.72
N MET A 264 -1.86 4.23 -19.53
CA MET A 264 -0.90 3.17 -19.90
C MET A 264 -1.21 2.67 -21.32
N LYS A 265 -0.17 2.43 -22.14
CA LYS A 265 -0.35 1.93 -23.52
C LYS A 265 -1.02 0.55 -23.58
N LYS A 266 -0.84 -0.27 -22.55
CA LYS A 266 -1.44 -1.59 -22.41
C LYS A 266 -1.90 -1.76 -20.97
N GLY A 267 -3.14 -2.19 -20.81
CA GLY A 267 -3.76 -2.36 -19.49
C GLY A 267 -4.00 -1.02 -18.80
N SER A 268 -4.17 -1.07 -17.49
CA SER A 268 -4.54 0.06 -16.66
C SER A 268 -3.82 0.01 -15.33
N PHE A 269 -3.59 1.16 -14.69
CA PHE A 269 -2.99 1.19 -13.37
C PHE A 269 -4.03 0.77 -12.33
N ASP A 270 -4.01 -0.52 -11.99
CA ASP A 270 -4.94 -1.12 -11.05
C ASP A 270 -4.59 -0.74 -9.60
N PRO A 271 -5.61 -0.47 -8.76
CA PRO A 271 -5.40 -0.28 -7.33
C PRO A 271 -4.73 -1.50 -6.68
N ALA A 272 -4.08 -1.29 -5.55
CA ALA A 272 -3.47 -2.36 -4.77
C ALA A 272 -4.53 -3.37 -4.26
N ALA A 273 -4.09 -4.62 -4.04
CA ALA A 273 -4.91 -5.65 -3.40
C ALA A 273 -5.21 -5.27 -1.94
N GLU A 274 -4.26 -4.60 -1.28
CA GLU A 274 -4.46 -3.95 0.03
C GLU A 274 -4.22 -2.45 -0.11
N MET A 275 -5.28 -1.67 -0.05
CA MET A 275 -5.23 -0.21 -0.25
C MET A 275 -6.23 0.51 0.66
N ARG A 276 -5.93 0.54 1.96
CA ARG A 276 -6.78 1.17 2.98
C ARG A 276 -6.34 2.62 3.22
N SER A 277 -7.31 3.51 3.37
CA SER A 277 -7.07 4.87 3.87
C SER A 277 -6.95 4.85 5.39
N PRO A 278 -6.10 5.69 6.03
CA PRO A 278 -6.03 5.72 7.49
C PRO A 278 -7.38 6.15 8.08
N ASP A 279 -7.70 5.70 9.28
CA ASP A 279 -8.92 6.14 9.95
C ASP A 279 -8.78 7.59 10.43
N CYS A 280 -9.88 8.34 10.48
CA CYS A 280 -9.90 9.68 11.03
C CYS A 280 -9.69 9.65 12.55
N GLY A 281 -9.07 10.69 13.10
CA GLY A 281 -8.63 10.74 14.49
C GLY A 281 -7.18 10.26 14.65
N GLY A 282 -6.93 9.43 15.66
CA GLY A 282 -5.58 8.96 16.00
C GLY A 282 -4.66 10.06 16.54
N ASP A 283 -3.37 9.74 16.67
CA ASP A 283 -2.38 10.62 17.29
C ASP A 283 -2.17 11.94 16.53
N ALA A 284 -2.32 11.93 15.20
CA ALA A 284 -2.24 13.14 14.38
C ALA A 284 -3.57 13.91 14.27
N GLY A 285 -4.66 13.40 14.87
CA GLY A 285 -5.96 14.07 14.88
C GLY A 285 -6.56 14.28 13.49
N LEU A 286 -6.41 13.29 12.58
CA LEU A 286 -6.85 13.37 11.18
C LEU A 286 -8.34 13.74 11.08
N LYS A 287 -8.65 14.85 10.42
CA LYS A 287 -10.03 15.31 10.22
C LYS A 287 -10.59 14.77 8.90
N PRO A 288 -11.91 14.54 8.81
CA PRO A 288 -12.56 14.11 7.58
C PRO A 288 -12.22 14.89 6.30
N ASN A 289 -12.02 16.20 6.44
CA ASN A 289 -11.72 17.10 5.33
C ASN A 289 -10.22 17.28 5.08
N ASP A 290 -9.35 16.71 5.92
CA ASP A 290 -7.91 16.73 5.67
C ASP A 290 -7.63 15.95 4.40
N VAL A 291 -6.92 16.62 3.50
CA VAL A 291 -6.49 16.06 2.22
C VAL A 291 -4.98 16.05 2.15
N ALA A 292 -4.42 14.97 1.61
CA ALA A 292 -3.02 14.87 1.28
C ALA A 292 -2.82 14.32 -0.12
N VAL A 293 -1.67 14.63 -0.71
CA VAL A 293 -1.13 13.92 -1.87
C VAL A 293 0.14 13.24 -1.44
N VAL A 294 0.17 11.92 -1.57
CA VAL A 294 1.35 11.10 -1.26
C VAL A 294 1.93 10.55 -2.56
N GLU A 295 3.24 10.71 -2.72
CA GLU A 295 4.02 10.12 -3.80
C GLU A 295 4.70 8.85 -3.31
N PHE A 296 4.65 7.76 -4.08
CA PHE A 296 5.27 6.50 -3.71
C PHE A 296 5.84 5.72 -4.90
N ASN A 297 6.68 4.73 -4.56
CA ASN A 297 7.26 3.78 -5.50
C ASN A 297 6.84 2.35 -5.14
N ILE A 298 6.51 1.54 -6.14
CA ILE A 298 6.15 0.12 -6.00
C ILE A 298 7.36 -0.75 -6.32
N ALA A 299 7.83 -1.51 -5.34
CA ALA A 299 8.92 -2.48 -5.50
C ALA A 299 8.46 -3.71 -6.31
N ASP A 300 9.42 -4.48 -6.83
CA ASP A 300 9.13 -5.66 -7.66
C ASP A 300 8.34 -6.75 -6.91
N ASP A 301 8.41 -6.78 -5.57
CA ASP A 301 7.66 -7.71 -4.71
C ASP A 301 6.24 -7.23 -4.37
N GLY A 302 5.84 -6.03 -4.81
CA GLY A 302 4.54 -5.43 -4.52
C GLY A 302 4.46 -4.61 -3.23
N THR A 303 5.56 -4.44 -2.51
CA THR A 303 5.65 -3.53 -1.37
C THR A 303 5.89 -2.08 -1.81
N ILE A 304 5.65 -1.15 -0.88
CA ILE A 304 6.05 0.25 -1.07
C ILE A 304 7.49 0.46 -0.62
N GLU A 305 8.39 0.70 -1.57
CA GLU A 305 9.80 1.01 -1.30
C GLU A 305 9.93 2.35 -0.57
N ARG A 306 9.27 3.38 -1.10
CA ARG A 306 9.33 4.76 -0.62
C ARG A 306 7.94 5.37 -0.68
N ALA A 307 7.53 6.06 0.37
CA ALA A 307 6.37 6.92 0.42
C ALA A 307 6.82 8.29 0.93
N ARG A 308 6.39 9.38 0.29
CA ARG A 308 6.67 10.74 0.74
C ARG A 308 5.45 11.64 0.55
N PRO A 309 5.12 12.51 1.52
CA PRO A 309 4.10 13.51 1.29
C PRO A 309 4.58 14.54 0.25
N ILE A 310 3.66 15.03 -0.58
CA ILE A 310 3.86 16.13 -1.52
C ILE A 310 3.08 17.36 -1.08
N TYR A 311 1.88 17.15 -0.56
CA TYR A 311 0.99 18.20 -0.05
C TYR A 311 0.12 17.63 1.05
N ALA A 312 -0.16 18.42 2.09
CA ALA A 312 -1.21 18.16 3.06
C ALA A 312 -1.81 19.46 3.59
N ALA A 313 -3.15 19.54 3.66
CA ALA A 313 -3.83 20.72 4.21
C ALA A 313 -3.67 20.85 5.73
N GLY A 314 -3.50 19.72 6.45
CA GLY A 314 -3.42 19.66 7.91
C GLY A 314 -2.01 19.80 8.50
N GLY A 315 -1.02 20.20 7.68
CA GLY A 315 0.37 20.31 8.12
C GLY A 315 1.12 18.98 8.17
N GLY A 316 2.32 19.03 8.75
CA GLY A 316 3.31 17.96 8.62
C GLY A 316 2.98 16.63 9.30
N GLN A 317 2.39 16.65 10.49
CA GLN A 317 1.96 15.43 11.19
C GLN A 317 0.87 14.69 10.40
N VAL A 318 -0.13 15.43 9.90
CA VAL A 318 -1.17 14.90 9.02
C VAL A 318 -0.57 14.30 7.75
N ALA A 319 0.39 14.99 7.13
CA ALA A 319 1.09 14.51 5.94
C ALA A 319 1.79 13.16 6.19
N LEU A 320 2.45 13.02 7.33
CA LEU A 320 3.17 11.81 7.71
C LEU A 320 2.23 10.63 7.97
N GLU A 321 1.06 10.81 8.58
CA GLU A 321 0.12 9.69 8.76
C GLU A 321 -0.44 9.16 7.45
N PHE A 322 -0.76 10.04 6.50
CA PHE A 322 -1.15 9.59 5.17
C PHE A 322 -0.01 8.80 4.49
N ALA A 323 1.24 9.25 4.61
CA ALA A 323 2.38 8.52 4.08
C ALA A 323 2.60 7.16 4.78
N ARG A 324 2.36 7.05 6.09
CA ARG A 324 2.42 5.78 6.83
C ARG A 324 1.37 4.79 6.36
N ALA A 325 0.15 5.26 6.10
CA ALA A 325 -0.90 4.41 5.53
C ALA A 325 -0.50 3.84 4.17
N VAL A 326 0.13 4.65 3.31
CA VAL A 326 0.66 4.19 2.01
C VAL A 326 1.71 3.10 2.17
N LYS A 327 2.58 3.15 3.19
CA LYS A 327 3.58 2.10 3.44
C LYS A 327 2.96 0.73 3.72
N GLY A 328 1.70 0.67 4.14
CA GLY A 328 0.95 -0.58 4.33
C GLY A 328 0.33 -1.15 3.06
N TRP A 329 0.35 -0.42 1.93
CA TRP A 329 -0.26 -0.90 0.70
C TRP A 329 0.53 -2.02 0.05
N SER A 330 -0.20 -2.95 -0.58
CA SER A 330 0.38 -4.17 -1.17
C SER A 330 -0.25 -4.54 -2.50
N TRP A 331 0.59 -4.83 -3.49
CA TRP A 331 0.21 -5.45 -4.76
C TRP A 331 0.66 -6.91 -4.81
N PRO A 332 -0.04 -7.79 -5.54
CA PRO A 332 0.51 -9.07 -5.95
C PRO A 332 1.73 -8.85 -6.85
N ALA A 333 2.83 -9.55 -6.59
CA ALA A 333 4.08 -9.39 -7.37
C ALA A 333 3.88 -9.65 -8.88
N ALA A 334 3.00 -10.59 -9.24
CA ALA A 334 2.65 -10.87 -10.64
C ALA A 334 2.01 -9.66 -11.34
N ASP A 335 1.13 -8.93 -10.64
CA ASP A 335 0.49 -7.73 -11.18
C ASP A 335 1.50 -6.61 -11.39
N VAL A 336 2.46 -6.46 -10.46
CA VAL A 336 3.54 -5.47 -10.58
C VAL A 336 4.41 -5.73 -11.81
N GLN A 337 4.70 -6.99 -12.13
CA GLN A 337 5.46 -7.34 -13.33
C GLN A 337 4.77 -6.93 -14.63
N ALA A 338 3.43 -6.81 -14.63
CA ALA A 338 2.67 -6.31 -15.76
C ALA A 338 2.69 -4.77 -15.87
N ILE A 339 3.11 -4.05 -14.82
CA ILE A 339 3.20 -2.59 -14.80
C ILE A 339 4.59 -2.16 -15.29
N PRO A 340 4.69 -1.40 -16.40
CA PRO A 340 5.97 -0.90 -16.87
C PRO A 340 6.67 -0.05 -15.79
N ALA A 341 7.99 -0.21 -15.65
CA ALA A 341 8.77 0.41 -14.58
C ALA A 341 8.48 1.91 -14.38
N PHE A 342 8.36 2.69 -15.47
CA PHE A 342 8.03 4.12 -15.39
C PHE A 342 6.78 4.42 -14.54
N TYR A 343 5.72 3.60 -14.65
CA TYR A 343 4.46 3.80 -13.91
C TYR A 343 4.51 3.25 -12.47
N ARG A 344 5.63 2.63 -12.07
CA ARG A 344 5.85 2.16 -10.69
C ARG A 344 6.55 3.20 -9.82
N TYR A 345 7.09 4.26 -10.41
CA TYR A 345 7.82 5.32 -9.71
C TYR A 345 7.03 6.62 -9.68
N ASN A 346 7.14 7.35 -8.56
CA ASN A 346 6.48 8.64 -8.34
C ASN A 346 4.97 8.60 -8.59
N VAL A 347 4.32 7.47 -8.27
CA VAL A 347 2.87 7.34 -8.31
C VAL A 347 2.29 8.27 -7.25
N ARG A 348 1.29 9.07 -7.60
CA ARG A 348 0.66 10.02 -6.67
C ARG A 348 -0.81 9.72 -6.50
N VAL A 349 -1.27 9.67 -5.26
CA VAL A 349 -2.68 9.47 -4.91
C VAL A 349 -3.12 10.60 -4.00
N GLU A 350 -4.29 11.18 -4.31
CA GLU A 350 -5.01 12.05 -3.38
C GLU A 350 -5.65 11.20 -2.30
N MET A 351 -5.51 11.58 -1.02
CA MET A 351 -5.95 10.81 0.14
C MET A 351 -6.75 11.67 1.12
N ARG A 352 -7.76 11.08 1.74
CA ARG A 352 -8.48 11.56 2.93
C ARG A 352 -8.68 10.39 3.89
N CYS A 353 -8.74 10.66 5.19
CA CYS A 353 -8.94 9.59 6.17
C CYS A 353 -10.30 8.90 5.98
N SER A 354 -10.54 7.76 6.60
CA SER A 354 -11.80 7.01 6.61
C SER A 354 -12.57 7.32 7.89
N THR A 355 -13.88 7.55 7.81
CA THR A 355 -14.75 7.51 9.02
C THR A 355 -15.55 6.21 9.09
N ALA A 356 -15.16 5.21 8.31
CA ALA A 356 -15.77 3.90 8.38
C ALA A 356 -15.42 3.20 9.68
N PHE A 357 -16.45 2.74 10.38
CA PHE A 357 -16.32 1.79 11.48
C PHE A 357 -16.18 0.37 10.91
N GLU A 358 -15.32 -0.45 11.50
CA GLU A 358 -15.13 -1.83 11.04
C GLU A 358 -16.41 -2.65 11.26
N ARG A 359 -16.85 -3.32 10.19
CA ARG A 359 -17.99 -4.23 10.23
C ARG A 359 -17.49 -5.63 9.85
N PRO A 360 -17.44 -6.56 10.81
CA PRO A 360 -17.14 -7.95 10.51
C PRO A 360 -18.15 -8.48 9.50
N SER A 361 -17.65 -9.02 8.40
CA SER A 361 -18.44 -9.78 7.45
C SER A 361 -18.86 -11.14 8.05
N ILE A 362 -19.83 -11.82 7.44
CA ILE A 362 -20.16 -13.20 7.80
C ILE A 362 -18.90 -14.10 7.69
N GLY A 363 -18.02 -13.82 6.73
CA GLY A 363 -16.74 -14.52 6.57
C GLY A 363 -15.80 -14.34 7.76
N ASP A 364 -15.74 -13.13 8.34
CA ASP A 364 -14.94 -12.86 9.54
C ASP A 364 -15.47 -13.63 10.75
N GLY A 365 -16.80 -13.79 10.86
CA GLY A 365 -17.43 -14.67 11.86
C GLY A 365 -17.02 -16.14 11.72
N LEU A 366 -16.95 -16.65 10.48
CA LEU A 366 -16.47 -18.02 10.21
C LEU A 366 -14.98 -18.17 10.53
N GLY A 367 -14.18 -17.14 10.22
CA GLY A 367 -12.78 -17.06 10.61
C GLY A 367 -12.59 -17.11 12.12
N GLY A 368 -13.34 -16.31 12.87
CA GLY A 368 -13.34 -16.33 14.34
C GLY A 368 -13.73 -17.68 14.92
N ALA A 369 -14.71 -18.38 14.32
CA ALA A 369 -15.09 -19.73 14.74
C ALA A 369 -13.96 -20.75 14.52
N LEU A 370 -13.20 -20.63 13.41
CA LEU A 370 -12.02 -21.44 13.16
C LEU A 370 -10.91 -21.14 14.17
N GLU A 371 -10.61 -19.86 14.40
CA GLU A 371 -9.58 -19.44 15.36
C GLU A 371 -9.89 -19.92 16.78
N GLN A 372 -11.15 -19.79 17.22
CA GLN A 372 -11.59 -20.29 18.52
C GLN A 372 -11.44 -21.80 18.63
N TRP A 373 -11.88 -22.57 17.62
CA TRP A 373 -11.73 -24.03 17.64
C TRP A 373 -10.26 -24.48 17.64
N LEU A 374 -9.39 -23.80 16.88
CA LEU A 374 -7.95 -24.05 16.92
C LEU A 374 -7.38 -23.76 18.32
N ALA A 375 -7.78 -22.64 18.93
CA ALA A 375 -7.36 -22.26 20.27
C ALA A 375 -7.79 -23.30 21.33
N ASP A 376 -9.03 -23.80 21.25
CA ASP A 376 -9.54 -24.88 22.12
C ASP A 376 -8.73 -26.19 21.98
N LYS A 377 -8.09 -26.39 20.81
CA LYS A 377 -7.18 -27.50 20.54
C LYS A 377 -5.71 -27.18 20.85
N GLY A 378 -5.42 -26.04 21.48
CA GLY A 378 -4.07 -25.61 21.87
C GLY A 378 -3.22 -25.12 20.70
N VAL A 379 -3.84 -24.73 19.58
CA VAL A 379 -3.15 -24.18 18.41
C VAL A 379 -3.58 -22.74 18.19
N ALA A 380 -2.65 -21.80 18.27
CA ALA A 380 -2.92 -20.42 17.89
C ALA A 380 -2.72 -20.23 16.38
N VAL A 381 -3.57 -19.43 15.76
CA VAL A 381 -3.24 -18.87 14.43
C VAL A 381 -2.14 -17.84 14.63
N PRO A 382 -0.98 -17.96 13.95
CA PRO A 382 0.08 -16.97 14.07
C PRO A 382 -0.49 -15.58 13.74
N PRO A 383 -0.19 -14.52 14.51
CA PRO A 383 -0.66 -13.19 14.17
C PRO A 383 -0.15 -12.80 12.78
N ALA A 384 -0.88 -11.91 12.10
CA ALA A 384 -0.34 -11.31 10.89
C ALA A 384 0.95 -10.57 11.27
N PRO A 385 2.09 -10.81 10.57
CA PRO A 385 3.31 -10.08 10.85
C PRO A 385 3.07 -8.58 10.60
N PRO A 386 3.72 -7.70 11.36
CA PRO A 386 3.58 -6.26 11.16
C PRO A 386 4.12 -5.85 9.78
N GLY A 387 3.45 -4.90 9.13
CA GLY A 387 3.84 -4.37 7.83
C GLY A 387 2.92 -4.81 6.67
N PRO A 388 3.28 -4.47 5.43
CA PRO A 388 2.45 -4.73 4.25
C PRO A 388 2.32 -6.23 3.96
N ALA A 389 1.13 -6.68 3.55
CA ALA A 389 0.86 -8.08 3.22
C ALA A 389 1.83 -8.69 2.18
N ALA A 390 2.31 -7.91 1.20
CA ALA A 390 3.29 -8.37 0.23
C ALA A 390 4.61 -8.81 0.90
N ALA A 391 5.11 -8.05 1.88
CA ALA A 391 6.33 -8.37 2.62
C ALA A 391 6.14 -9.61 3.52
N ALA A 392 4.95 -9.76 4.08
CA ALA A 392 4.59 -10.87 4.96
C ALA A 392 4.57 -12.23 4.26
N LEU A 393 4.26 -12.25 2.96
CA LEU A 393 3.91 -13.47 2.23
C LEU A 393 5.04 -14.52 2.21
N GLY A 394 6.30 -14.09 2.07
CA GLY A 394 7.45 -14.99 2.06
C GLY A 394 7.59 -15.78 3.36
N ALA A 395 7.51 -15.09 4.51
CA ALA A 395 7.57 -15.72 5.83
C ALA A 395 6.36 -16.63 6.09
N GLN A 396 5.16 -16.21 5.66
CA GLN A 396 3.94 -17.02 5.76
C GLN A 396 4.04 -18.33 4.97
N ARG A 397 4.59 -18.28 3.75
CA ARG A 397 4.83 -19.50 2.94
C ARG A 397 5.91 -20.40 3.55
N ALA A 398 6.97 -19.82 4.11
CA ALA A 398 8.02 -20.60 4.80
C ALA A 398 7.47 -21.30 6.05
N GLU A 399 6.65 -20.61 6.84
CA GLU A 399 5.97 -21.21 8.00
C GLU A 399 5.01 -22.33 7.57
N LEU A 400 4.22 -22.11 6.51
CA LEU A 400 3.38 -23.14 5.94
C LEU A 400 4.19 -24.36 5.49
N ALA A 401 5.30 -24.16 4.77
CA ALA A 401 6.17 -25.24 4.31
C ALA A 401 6.76 -26.03 5.51
N SER A 402 7.23 -25.33 6.53
CA SER A 402 7.74 -25.94 7.77
C SER A 402 6.67 -26.77 8.49
N ALA A 403 5.46 -26.21 8.66
CA ALA A 403 4.34 -26.91 9.26
C ALA A 403 3.95 -28.17 8.45
N MET A 404 3.94 -28.06 7.12
CA MET A 404 3.67 -29.17 6.22
C MET A 404 4.72 -30.29 6.34
N THR A 405 5.99 -29.97 6.52
CA THR A 405 7.04 -30.98 6.75
C THR A 405 6.86 -31.70 8.09
N GLN A 406 6.49 -30.97 9.14
CA GLN A 406 6.31 -31.54 10.48
C GLN A 406 5.04 -32.40 10.59
N SER A 407 3.92 -31.89 10.08
CA SER A 407 2.64 -32.57 10.16
C SER A 407 1.75 -32.13 8.98
N PRO A 408 1.82 -32.82 7.83
CA PRO A 408 1.09 -32.41 6.63
C PRO A 408 -0.43 -32.25 6.82
N ASN A 409 -1.02 -33.04 7.73
CA ASN A 409 -2.45 -33.03 8.08
C ASN A 409 -2.73 -32.48 9.48
N GLY A 410 -1.74 -31.85 10.13
CA GLY A 410 -1.87 -31.36 11.50
C GLY A 410 -2.57 -30.00 11.59
N LEU A 411 -3.06 -29.67 12.78
CA LEU A 411 -3.72 -28.39 13.08
C LEU A 411 -2.81 -27.17 12.91
N LYS A 412 -1.49 -27.31 13.15
CA LYS A 412 -0.53 -26.24 12.87
C LYS A 412 -0.45 -25.90 11.38
N THR A 413 -0.51 -26.92 10.51
CA THR A 413 -0.59 -26.73 9.06
C THR A 413 -1.89 -26.04 8.67
N LEU A 414 -3.01 -26.39 9.30
CA LEU A 414 -4.29 -25.73 9.07
C LEU A 414 -4.25 -24.24 9.47
N ALA A 415 -3.65 -23.92 10.62
CA ALA A 415 -3.47 -22.54 11.09
C ALA A 415 -2.58 -21.72 10.13
N ALA A 416 -1.48 -22.31 9.64
CA ALA A 416 -0.62 -21.67 8.65
C ALA A 416 -1.31 -21.48 7.29
N LEU A 417 -2.09 -22.45 6.83
CA LEU A 417 -2.92 -22.35 5.62
C LEU A 417 -3.90 -21.18 5.71
N TYR A 418 -4.63 -21.09 6.84
CA TYR A 418 -5.57 -20.00 7.06
C TYR A 418 -4.87 -18.64 6.95
N ARG A 419 -3.71 -18.47 7.59
CA ARG A 419 -2.92 -17.25 7.52
C ARG A 419 -2.46 -16.90 6.11
N VAL A 420 -1.99 -17.88 5.32
CA VAL A 420 -1.58 -17.64 3.93
C VAL A 420 -2.79 -17.26 3.08
N THR A 421 -3.91 -17.98 3.18
CA THR A 421 -5.10 -17.70 2.37
C THR A 421 -5.77 -16.36 2.67
N GLY A 422 -5.62 -15.84 3.89
CA GLY A 422 -6.06 -14.51 4.28
C GLY A 422 -5.18 -13.38 3.76
N ASN A 423 -4.01 -13.68 3.18
CA ASN A 423 -3.14 -12.66 2.59
C ASN A 423 -3.70 -12.22 1.22
N PRO A 424 -4.03 -10.92 1.04
CA PRO A 424 -4.66 -10.41 -0.18
C PRO A 424 -3.77 -10.54 -1.42
N THR A 425 -2.45 -10.71 -1.27
CA THR A 425 -1.51 -10.83 -2.41
C THR A 425 -1.33 -12.26 -2.92
N VAL A 426 -1.96 -13.25 -2.30
CA VAL A 426 -1.96 -14.64 -2.80
C VAL A 426 -2.83 -14.74 -4.05
N ALA A 427 -2.31 -15.36 -5.11
CA ALA A 427 -3.03 -15.51 -6.37
C ALA A 427 -4.29 -16.37 -6.20
N GLN A 428 -5.35 -16.09 -6.98
CA GLN A 428 -6.64 -16.76 -6.85
C GLN A 428 -6.54 -18.30 -6.96
N GLU A 429 -5.77 -18.80 -7.94
CA GLU A 429 -5.60 -20.24 -8.17
C GLU A 429 -4.88 -20.93 -7.00
N GLU A 430 -3.79 -20.33 -6.50
CA GLU A 430 -3.10 -20.79 -5.30
C GLU A 430 -4.04 -20.77 -4.09
N ARG A 431 -4.78 -19.68 -3.90
CA ARG A 431 -5.75 -19.52 -2.81
C ARG A 431 -6.82 -20.62 -2.85
N ALA A 432 -7.36 -20.94 -4.02
CA ALA A 432 -8.34 -22.01 -4.20
C ALA A 432 -7.77 -23.37 -3.78
N ALA A 433 -6.55 -23.70 -4.23
CA ALA A 433 -5.87 -24.96 -3.88
C ALA A 433 -5.58 -25.06 -2.38
N LEU A 434 -5.10 -23.96 -1.76
CA LEU A 434 -4.82 -23.90 -0.33
C LEU A 434 -6.09 -24.01 0.52
N HIS A 435 -7.20 -23.37 0.12
CA HIS A 435 -8.48 -23.56 0.82
C HIS A 435 -9.00 -24.99 0.70
N ALA A 436 -8.93 -25.60 -0.49
CA ALA A 436 -9.34 -27.01 -0.66
C ALA A 436 -8.51 -27.94 0.24
N ARG A 437 -7.20 -27.68 0.38
CA ARG A 437 -6.33 -28.40 1.31
C ARG A 437 -6.72 -28.15 2.77
N GLY A 438 -7.00 -26.90 3.14
CA GLY A 438 -7.46 -26.53 4.47
C GLY A 438 -8.76 -27.25 4.85
N LEU A 439 -9.72 -27.32 3.93
CA LEU A 439 -10.96 -28.08 4.12
C LEU A 439 -10.69 -29.56 4.38
N ALA A 440 -9.81 -30.19 3.60
CA ALA A 440 -9.46 -31.60 3.80
C ALA A 440 -8.85 -31.85 5.19
N ILE A 441 -7.97 -30.96 5.65
CA ILE A 441 -7.36 -31.06 6.99
C ILE A 441 -8.40 -30.80 8.09
N ALA A 442 -9.21 -29.76 7.96
CA ALA A 442 -10.29 -29.45 8.91
C ALA A 442 -11.28 -30.62 9.04
N THR A 443 -11.61 -31.26 7.92
CA THR A 443 -12.47 -32.45 7.90
C THR A 443 -11.82 -33.63 8.61
N ALA A 444 -10.54 -33.91 8.32
CA ALA A 444 -9.80 -35.02 8.94
C ALA A 444 -9.56 -34.86 10.45
N ASN A 445 -9.70 -33.64 10.98
CA ASN A 445 -9.54 -33.33 12.39
C ASN A 445 -10.87 -33.00 13.08
N ASP A 446 -12.00 -33.37 12.48
CA ASP A 446 -13.34 -33.18 13.03
C ASP A 446 -13.66 -31.72 13.41
N ALA A 447 -13.19 -30.75 12.60
CA ALA A 447 -13.53 -29.35 12.80
C ALA A 447 -15.06 -29.15 12.76
N PRO A 448 -15.62 -28.23 13.56
CA PRO A 448 -17.05 -27.93 13.53
C PRO A 448 -17.45 -27.35 12.16
N PRO A 449 -18.71 -27.50 11.73
CA PRO A 449 -19.17 -27.08 10.40
C PRO A 449 -18.83 -25.62 10.06
N SER A 450 -18.99 -24.67 11.00
CA SER A 450 -18.62 -23.26 10.80
C SER A 450 -17.12 -23.06 10.51
N ALA A 451 -16.24 -23.82 11.18
CA ALA A 451 -14.80 -23.79 10.92
C ALA A 451 -14.42 -24.42 9.58
N ARG A 452 -15.13 -25.48 9.15
CA ARG A 452 -14.96 -26.05 7.80
C ARG A 452 -15.40 -25.05 6.72
N LEU A 453 -16.48 -24.32 6.97
CA LEU A 453 -17.04 -23.35 6.02
C LEU A 453 -16.09 -22.17 5.75
N ALA A 454 -15.20 -21.82 6.68
CA ALA A 454 -14.11 -20.85 6.48
C ALA A 454 -13.14 -21.27 5.35
N PHE A 455 -13.12 -22.55 4.96
CA PHE A 455 -12.34 -23.07 3.83
C PHE A 455 -13.20 -23.49 2.64
N ASP A 456 -14.31 -24.21 2.86
CA ASP A 456 -15.11 -24.79 1.79
C ASP A 456 -15.72 -23.73 0.86
N LEU A 457 -16.32 -22.70 1.46
CA LEU A 457 -16.94 -21.63 0.71
C LEU A 457 -15.94 -20.87 -0.18
N PRO A 458 -14.82 -20.33 0.35
CA PRO A 458 -13.84 -19.66 -0.49
C PRO A 458 -13.12 -20.61 -1.45
N ALA A 459 -12.92 -21.90 -1.12
CA ALA A 459 -12.39 -22.88 -2.09
C ALA A 459 -13.27 -22.95 -3.34
N ARG A 460 -14.59 -23.08 -3.16
CA ARG A 460 -15.56 -23.15 -4.27
C ARG A 460 -15.65 -21.86 -5.06
N ILE A 461 -15.68 -20.71 -4.37
CA ILE A 461 -15.76 -19.39 -5.02
C ILE A 461 -14.49 -19.11 -5.82
N ASN A 462 -13.31 -19.35 -5.24
CA ASN A 462 -12.04 -19.06 -5.91
C ASN A 462 -11.73 -20.03 -7.05
N ALA A 463 -12.30 -21.25 -7.05
CA ALA A 463 -12.17 -22.21 -8.15
C ALA A 463 -12.97 -21.81 -9.41
N VAL A 464 -13.83 -20.79 -9.33
CA VAL A 464 -14.63 -20.31 -10.45
C VAL A 464 -13.97 -19.10 -11.10
N THR A 465 -13.71 -19.18 -12.41
CA THR A 465 -13.05 -18.10 -13.18
C THR A 465 -13.89 -16.82 -13.27
N ASP A 466 -15.20 -16.94 -13.49
CA ASP A 466 -16.13 -15.79 -13.55
C ASP A 466 -17.34 -16.03 -12.64
N ILE A 467 -17.17 -15.70 -11.36
CA ILE A 467 -18.22 -15.79 -10.35
C ILE A 467 -19.34 -14.73 -10.54
N TRP A 468 -19.10 -13.70 -11.35
CA TRP A 468 -20.01 -12.57 -11.58
C TRP A 468 -21.04 -12.87 -12.67
N LYS A 469 -20.80 -13.87 -13.52
CA LYS A 469 -21.78 -14.33 -14.50
C LYS A 469 -23.11 -14.73 -13.81
N PRO A 470 -24.27 -14.27 -14.33
CA PRO A 470 -25.57 -14.53 -13.72
C PRO A 470 -25.82 -16.01 -13.39
N GLY A 471 -26.20 -16.27 -12.14
CA GLY A 471 -26.53 -17.60 -11.63
C GLY A 471 -25.35 -18.51 -11.30
N VAL A 472 -24.10 -18.16 -11.65
CA VAL A 472 -22.91 -18.98 -11.31
C VAL A 472 -22.70 -19.03 -9.80
N TYR A 473 -22.75 -17.89 -9.11
CA TYR A 473 -22.64 -17.84 -7.65
C TYR A 473 -23.67 -18.75 -6.96
N GLN A 474 -24.94 -18.65 -7.36
CA GLN A 474 -26.00 -19.49 -6.81
C GLN A 474 -25.72 -20.98 -7.04
N ARG A 475 -25.32 -21.41 -8.24
CA ARG A 475 -24.96 -22.81 -8.50
C ARG A 475 -23.75 -23.29 -7.71
N THR A 476 -22.84 -22.38 -7.37
CA THR A 476 -21.61 -22.68 -6.63
C THR A 476 -21.89 -22.89 -5.13
N VAL A 477 -22.78 -22.08 -4.56
CA VAL A 477 -23.06 -22.07 -3.11
C VAL A 477 -24.25 -22.94 -2.72
N SER A 478 -25.31 -23.02 -3.54
CA SER A 478 -26.53 -23.80 -3.21
C SER A 478 -26.27 -25.25 -2.78
N PRO A 479 -25.32 -26.02 -3.35
CA PRO A 479 -25.08 -27.39 -2.93
C PRO A 479 -24.68 -27.54 -1.46
N LEU A 480 -24.10 -26.50 -0.85
CA LEU A 480 -23.72 -26.50 0.57
C LEU A 480 -24.93 -26.58 1.50
N LEU A 481 -26.12 -26.12 1.08
CA LEU A 481 -27.35 -26.20 1.88
C LEU A 481 -27.89 -27.63 2.01
N SER A 482 -27.53 -28.51 1.08
CA SER A 482 -27.94 -29.92 1.07
C SER A 482 -26.85 -30.87 1.61
N ASP A 483 -25.64 -30.37 1.84
CA ASP A 483 -24.57 -31.17 2.44
C ASP A 483 -24.92 -31.45 3.91
N PRO A 484 -25.03 -32.72 4.35
CA PRO A 484 -25.42 -33.07 5.71
C PRO A 484 -24.56 -32.42 6.80
N VAL A 485 -23.29 -32.10 6.52
CA VAL A 485 -22.38 -31.46 7.49
C VAL A 485 -22.88 -30.06 7.85
N TYR A 486 -23.30 -29.27 6.86
CA TYR A 486 -23.79 -27.91 7.08
C TYR A 486 -25.30 -27.88 7.31
N ALA A 487 -26.05 -28.75 6.65
CA ALA A 487 -27.50 -28.82 6.74
C ALA A 487 -27.97 -29.19 8.14
N ASN A 488 -27.16 -29.86 8.96
CA ASN A 488 -27.50 -30.21 10.35
C ASN A 488 -27.01 -29.19 11.38
N ASP A 489 -26.20 -28.21 10.97
CA ASP A 489 -25.66 -27.17 11.86
C ASP A 489 -26.40 -25.83 11.65
N PRO A 490 -27.11 -25.31 12.66
CA PRO A 490 -27.88 -24.07 12.52
C PRO A 490 -27.04 -22.85 12.12
N GLN A 491 -25.81 -22.73 12.66
CA GLN A 491 -24.92 -21.59 12.40
C GLN A 491 -24.42 -21.62 10.94
N ALA A 492 -23.85 -22.74 10.50
CA ALA A 492 -23.34 -22.90 9.16
C ALA A 492 -24.45 -22.77 8.11
N ARG A 493 -25.60 -23.41 8.33
CA ARG A 493 -26.77 -23.31 7.43
C ARG A 493 -27.27 -21.87 7.32
N ALA A 494 -27.36 -21.14 8.43
CA ALA A 494 -27.77 -19.74 8.42
C ALA A 494 -26.77 -18.83 7.69
N ALA A 495 -25.47 -19.02 7.93
CA ALA A 495 -24.40 -18.29 7.25
C ALA A 495 -24.45 -18.50 5.72
N ILE A 496 -24.59 -19.76 5.26
CA ILE A 496 -24.73 -20.08 3.83
C ILE A 496 -25.95 -19.38 3.24
N ARG A 497 -27.11 -19.46 3.90
CA ARG A 497 -28.36 -18.82 3.42
C ARG A 497 -28.21 -17.30 3.29
N LEU A 498 -27.61 -16.64 4.28
CA LEU A 498 -27.37 -15.20 4.24
C LEU A 498 -26.39 -14.82 3.12
N MET A 499 -25.27 -15.53 3.01
CA MET A 499 -24.30 -15.31 1.93
C MET A 499 -24.91 -15.56 0.54
N MET A 500 -25.81 -16.54 0.40
CA MET A 500 -26.58 -16.76 -0.83
C MET A 500 -27.49 -15.58 -1.16
N VAL A 501 -28.19 -15.02 -0.16
CA VAL A 501 -29.02 -13.83 -0.35
C VAL A 501 -28.14 -12.64 -0.74
N ASP A 502 -27.10 -12.34 0.03
CA ASP A 502 -26.20 -11.22 -0.22
C ASP A 502 -25.52 -11.33 -1.58
N GLY A 503 -25.08 -12.53 -1.96
CA GLY A 503 -24.46 -12.78 -3.25
C GLY A 503 -25.42 -12.68 -4.43
N ASN A 504 -26.67 -13.11 -4.28
CA ASN A 504 -27.73 -12.94 -5.28
C ASN A 504 -28.15 -11.47 -5.43
N VAL A 505 -28.23 -10.75 -4.32
CA VAL A 505 -28.59 -9.33 -4.26
C VAL A 505 -27.51 -8.48 -4.93
N SER A 506 -26.24 -8.70 -4.58
CA SER A 506 -25.08 -8.00 -5.16
C SER A 506 -24.93 -8.20 -6.68
N ARG A 507 -25.35 -9.37 -7.22
CA ARG A 507 -25.04 -9.80 -8.60
C ARG A 507 -26.24 -9.83 -9.55
N SER A 508 -27.46 -9.56 -9.08
CA SER A 508 -28.66 -9.56 -9.92
C SER A 508 -29.01 -8.15 -10.44
N ARG A 509 -29.16 -8.00 -11.76
CA ARG A 509 -29.68 -6.75 -12.38
C ARG A 509 -31.18 -6.53 -12.21
N LYS A 510 -31.96 -7.58 -11.86
CA LYS A 510 -33.42 -7.49 -11.71
C LYS A 510 -33.87 -7.62 -10.25
N SER A 511 -34.95 -6.92 -9.90
CA SER A 511 -35.66 -7.00 -8.60
C SER A 511 -36.50 -8.28 -8.44
N ASP A 512 -36.65 -9.06 -9.50
CA ASP A 512 -37.54 -10.23 -9.62
C ASP A 512 -37.27 -11.38 -8.61
N LYS A 513 -36.25 -11.29 -7.75
CA LYS A 513 -35.87 -12.33 -6.78
C LYS A 513 -36.24 -12.00 -5.33
N ASN A 514 -37.01 -10.93 -5.07
CA ASN A 514 -37.41 -10.58 -3.71
C ASN A 514 -38.19 -11.70 -3.01
N GLY A 515 -39.09 -12.41 -3.70
CA GLY A 515 -39.86 -13.51 -3.13
C GLY A 515 -39.00 -14.72 -2.70
N VAL A 516 -38.03 -15.11 -3.53
CA VAL A 516 -37.09 -16.21 -3.20
C VAL A 516 -36.17 -15.80 -2.04
N SER A 517 -35.68 -14.57 -2.05
CA SER A 517 -34.81 -14.04 -0.99
C SER A 517 -35.56 -13.97 0.34
N LEU A 518 -36.81 -13.49 0.33
CA LEU A 518 -37.67 -13.43 1.50
C LEU A 518 -37.91 -14.82 2.11
N ALA A 519 -38.17 -15.82 1.27
CA ALA A 519 -38.34 -17.21 1.73
C ALA A 519 -37.08 -17.76 2.40
N ILE A 520 -35.89 -17.52 1.83
CA ILE A 520 -34.61 -17.95 2.42
C ILE A 520 -34.33 -17.21 3.73
N LEU A 521 -34.58 -15.91 3.78
CA LEU A 521 -34.36 -15.11 4.98
C LEU A 521 -35.29 -15.53 6.13
N ARG A 522 -36.56 -15.81 5.85
CA ARG A 522 -37.50 -16.33 6.86
C ARG A 522 -37.03 -17.64 7.46
N GLN A 523 -36.45 -18.54 6.64
CA GLN A 523 -35.84 -19.77 7.16
C GLN A 523 -34.69 -19.54 8.13
N VAL A 524 -33.99 -18.40 8.06
CA VAL A 524 -32.94 -18.03 9.03
C VAL A 524 -33.56 -17.38 10.27
N ALA A 525 -34.50 -16.45 10.06
CA ALA A 525 -35.18 -15.74 11.15
C ALA A 525 -35.93 -16.69 12.09
N GLU A 526 -36.56 -17.73 11.52
CA GLU A 526 -37.38 -18.71 12.24
C GLU A 526 -36.60 -19.96 12.68
N ASP A 527 -35.29 -20.03 12.43
CA ASP A 527 -34.47 -21.20 12.75
C ASP A 527 -34.31 -21.37 14.26
N LYS A 528 -35.08 -22.27 14.87
CA LYS A 528 -35.07 -22.53 16.31
C LYS A 528 -33.70 -23.00 16.85
N GLY A 529 -32.78 -23.41 15.98
CA GLY A 529 -31.42 -23.75 16.36
C GLY A 529 -30.51 -22.54 16.63
N LEU A 530 -30.92 -21.33 16.23
CA LEU A 530 -30.22 -20.09 16.56
C LEU A 530 -30.74 -19.46 17.86
N GLN A 531 -29.87 -18.73 18.57
CA GLN A 531 -30.28 -17.94 19.74
C GLN A 531 -31.18 -16.76 19.34
N ALA A 532 -31.97 -16.25 20.29
CA ALA A 532 -32.90 -15.13 20.08
C ALA A 532 -32.23 -13.89 19.48
N ASN A 533 -31.06 -13.54 20.01
CA ASN A 533 -30.24 -12.39 19.66
C ASN A 533 -29.03 -12.76 18.78
N ASP A 534 -29.07 -13.90 18.11
CA ASP A 534 -27.98 -14.34 17.24
C ASP A 534 -27.73 -13.32 16.11
N PRO A 535 -26.46 -12.91 15.86
CA PRO A 535 -26.16 -11.92 14.82
C PRO A 535 -26.65 -12.28 13.41
N LEU A 536 -26.69 -13.58 13.05
CA LEU A 536 -27.20 -14.03 11.76
C LEU A 536 -28.72 -13.91 11.69
N ARG A 537 -29.43 -14.24 12.79
CA ARG A 537 -30.89 -14.04 12.89
C ARG A 537 -31.24 -12.56 12.79
N VAL A 538 -30.54 -11.71 13.54
CA VAL A 538 -30.72 -10.25 13.50
C VAL A 538 -30.47 -9.73 12.08
N GLY A 539 -29.38 -10.17 11.44
CA GLY A 539 -29.07 -9.82 10.05
C GLY A 539 -30.16 -10.25 9.05
N ALA A 540 -30.79 -11.41 9.27
CA ALA A 540 -31.91 -11.88 8.44
C ALA A 540 -33.16 -10.99 8.62
N LEU A 541 -33.54 -10.70 9.85
CA LEU A 541 -34.72 -9.87 10.18
C LEU A 541 -34.65 -8.48 9.54
N ILE A 542 -33.47 -7.86 9.53
CA ILE A 542 -33.27 -6.54 8.92
C ILE A 542 -33.47 -6.60 7.40
N ARG A 543 -32.92 -7.63 6.75
CA ARG A 543 -33.09 -7.84 5.30
C ARG A 543 -34.55 -8.14 4.94
N ILE A 544 -35.29 -8.87 5.78
CA ILE A 544 -36.74 -9.11 5.61
C ILE A 544 -37.50 -7.78 5.70
N ALA A 545 -37.26 -6.99 6.75
CA ALA A 545 -37.94 -5.70 6.93
C ALA A 545 -37.70 -4.76 5.74
N ALA A 546 -36.48 -4.70 5.21
CA ALA A 546 -36.17 -3.93 4.00
C ALA A 546 -36.94 -4.42 2.75
N ILE A 547 -37.06 -5.73 2.56
CA ILE A 547 -37.84 -6.29 1.45
C ILE A 547 -39.34 -5.98 1.62
N GLU A 548 -39.89 -6.14 2.82
CA GLU A 548 -41.31 -5.86 3.13
C GLU A 548 -41.65 -4.39 2.88
N GLU A 549 -40.79 -3.46 3.31
CA GLU A 549 -40.94 -2.04 2.99
C GLU A 549 -40.88 -1.78 1.48
N SER A 550 -39.92 -2.38 0.78
CA SER A 550 -39.80 -2.21 -0.67
C SER A 550 -41.03 -2.70 -1.45
N ASN A 551 -41.78 -3.64 -0.86
CA ASN A 551 -43.05 -4.16 -1.38
C ASN A 551 -44.28 -3.35 -0.91
N GLY A 552 -44.09 -2.25 -0.17
CA GLY A 552 -45.16 -1.41 0.36
C GLY A 552 -45.82 -1.93 1.65
N GLN A 553 -45.24 -2.96 2.29
CA GLN A 553 -45.79 -3.62 3.49
C GLN A 553 -45.21 -3.00 4.77
N ILE A 554 -45.47 -1.72 4.99
CA ILE A 554 -44.83 -0.92 6.05
C ILE A 554 -45.08 -1.47 7.47
N GLU A 555 -46.30 -1.92 7.77
CA GLU A 555 -46.61 -2.49 9.09
C GLU A 555 -45.93 -3.84 9.33
N ALA A 556 -45.77 -4.66 8.28
CA ALA A 556 -45.01 -5.90 8.36
C ALA A 556 -43.52 -5.59 8.60
N ALA A 557 -42.95 -4.64 7.85
CA ALA A 557 -41.57 -4.19 8.03
C ALA A 557 -41.31 -3.67 9.46
N ARG A 558 -42.26 -2.89 10.02
CA ARG A 558 -42.20 -2.41 11.41
C ARG A 558 -42.16 -3.56 12.41
N ALA A 559 -43.08 -4.51 12.27
CA ALA A 559 -43.18 -5.67 13.15
C ALA A 559 -41.92 -6.54 13.06
N THR A 560 -41.44 -6.83 11.85
CA THR A 560 -40.21 -7.59 11.61
C THR A 560 -38.98 -6.90 12.19
N PHE A 561 -38.84 -5.57 12.00
CA PHE A 561 -37.71 -4.83 12.54
C PHE A 561 -37.70 -4.84 14.08
N ALA A 562 -38.87 -4.74 14.73
CA ALA A 562 -38.96 -4.82 16.19
C ALA A 562 -38.44 -6.16 16.74
N LEU A 563 -38.58 -7.26 15.99
CA LEU A 563 -38.03 -8.57 16.37
C LEU A 563 -36.50 -8.61 16.38
N SER A 564 -35.82 -7.68 15.70
CA SER A 564 -34.36 -7.61 15.68
C SER A 564 -33.75 -7.11 16.99
N GLY A 565 -34.55 -6.45 17.84
CA GLY A 565 -34.09 -5.82 19.08
C GLY A 565 -33.23 -4.56 18.88
N LEU A 566 -33.07 -4.08 17.65
CA LEU A 566 -32.31 -2.87 17.33
C LEU A 566 -33.17 -1.61 17.43
N THR A 567 -32.53 -0.51 17.82
CA THR A 567 -33.09 0.84 17.71
C THR A 567 -32.90 1.39 16.29
N ALA A 568 -33.67 2.40 15.89
CA ALA A 568 -33.63 2.97 14.54
C ALA A 568 -32.26 3.57 14.15
N ASN A 569 -31.42 3.91 15.12
CA ASN A 569 -30.08 4.47 14.92
C ASN A 569 -28.95 3.44 15.01
N GLN A 570 -29.26 2.19 15.39
CA GLN A 570 -28.28 1.12 15.46
C GLN A 570 -28.15 0.43 14.10
N CYS A 571 -27.00 0.62 13.45
CA CYS A 571 -26.59 -0.27 12.37
C CYS A 571 -26.29 -1.65 12.95
N ALA A 572 -26.88 -2.71 12.40
CA ALA A 572 -26.47 -4.05 12.80
C ALA A 572 -25.04 -4.32 12.36
N ILE A 573 -24.30 -5.03 13.22
CA ILE A 573 -22.94 -5.51 12.93
C ILE A 573 -22.94 -6.36 11.65
N MET A 574 -24.02 -7.12 11.40
CA MET A 574 -24.20 -8.04 10.26
C MET A 574 -25.16 -7.51 9.19
N ASP A 575 -25.39 -6.20 9.09
CA ASP A 575 -26.22 -5.65 8.00
C ASP A 575 -25.52 -5.78 6.65
N ALA A 576 -26.28 -6.07 5.58
CA ALA A 576 -25.73 -6.07 4.23
C ALA A 576 -25.63 -4.62 3.72
N PRO A 577 -24.57 -4.26 2.98
CA PRO A 577 -24.59 -3.02 2.24
C PRO A 577 -25.80 -3.01 1.28
N PRO A 578 -26.58 -1.92 1.23
CA PRO A 578 -27.76 -1.85 0.37
C PRO A 578 -27.41 -2.14 -1.09
N LYS A 579 -28.35 -2.76 -1.80
CA LYS A 579 -28.17 -3.11 -3.21
C LYS A 579 -28.17 -1.84 -4.08
N MET A 580 -27.21 -1.69 -4.97
CA MET A 580 -27.28 -0.67 -6.01
C MET A 580 -28.37 -1.06 -7.04
N ILE A 581 -29.38 -0.21 -7.23
CA ILE A 581 -30.51 -0.45 -8.15
C ILE A 581 -30.43 0.36 -9.44
N ALA A 582 -29.77 1.52 -9.39
CA ALA A 582 -29.50 2.33 -10.58
C ALA A 582 -28.14 3.00 -10.44
N MET A 583 -27.41 3.07 -11.56
CA MET A 583 -26.17 3.82 -11.67
C MET A 583 -26.17 4.62 -12.98
N PRO A 584 -25.49 5.77 -13.02
CA PRO A 584 -25.25 6.49 -14.27
C PRO A 584 -24.51 5.64 -15.31
N GLY A 585 -24.77 5.89 -16.59
CA GLY A 585 -24.07 5.27 -17.71
C GLY A 585 -22.75 5.96 -18.06
N SER A 586 -22.27 5.78 -19.29
CA SER A 586 -21.00 6.36 -19.78
C SER A 586 -21.01 7.90 -19.80
N GLU A 587 -22.19 8.53 -19.82
CA GLU A 587 -22.35 9.98 -19.72
C GLU A 587 -21.86 10.58 -18.39
N ALA A 588 -21.60 9.74 -17.38
CA ALA A 588 -21.01 10.17 -16.13
C ALA A 588 -19.48 10.27 -16.15
N PHE A 589 -18.83 9.90 -17.27
CA PHE A 589 -17.42 10.15 -17.47
C PHE A 589 -17.16 11.67 -17.58
N PRO A 590 -16.22 12.25 -16.83
CA PRO A 590 -15.97 13.69 -16.88
C PRO A 590 -15.44 14.12 -18.25
N MET A 591 -16.15 15.00 -18.94
CA MET A 591 -15.77 15.47 -20.29
C MET A 591 -14.38 16.11 -20.29
N GLU A 592 -14.01 16.82 -19.22
CA GLU A 592 -12.69 17.41 -19.07
C GLU A 592 -11.61 16.33 -18.96
N ALA A 593 -11.88 15.26 -18.23
CA ALA A 593 -10.95 14.12 -18.14
C ALA A 593 -10.82 13.41 -19.50
N GLN A 594 -11.93 13.28 -20.24
CA GLN A 594 -11.95 12.67 -21.56
C GLN A 594 -11.15 13.49 -22.57
N ARG A 595 -11.32 14.82 -22.57
CA ARG A 595 -10.60 15.76 -23.45
C ARG A 595 -9.07 15.65 -23.28
N TRP A 596 -8.62 15.42 -22.04
CA TRP A 596 -7.21 15.25 -21.72
C TRP A 596 -6.72 13.79 -21.80
N GLY A 597 -7.63 12.84 -22.05
CA GLY A 597 -7.33 11.43 -22.20
C GLY A 597 -6.91 10.73 -20.90
N PHE A 598 -7.47 11.15 -19.76
CA PHE A 598 -7.22 10.51 -18.47
C PHE A 598 -8.10 9.28 -18.26
N GLU A 599 -7.51 8.24 -17.72
CA GLU A 599 -8.18 7.13 -17.04
C GLU A 599 -7.74 7.08 -15.58
N GLY A 600 -8.47 6.37 -14.75
CA GLY A 600 -8.11 6.26 -13.35
C GLY A 600 -9.19 5.66 -12.49
N TRP A 601 -9.13 5.96 -11.20
CA TRP A 601 -10.09 5.45 -10.24
C TRP A 601 -10.22 6.38 -9.05
N THR A 602 -11.34 6.23 -8.36
CA THR A 602 -11.62 6.91 -7.09
C THR A 602 -12.28 5.93 -6.14
N GLN A 603 -11.81 5.90 -4.91
CA GLN A 603 -12.43 5.18 -3.81
C GLN A 603 -13.23 6.17 -2.99
N LEU A 604 -14.50 5.89 -2.82
CA LEU A 604 -15.47 6.77 -2.21
C LEU A 604 -16.01 6.12 -0.95
N GLN A 605 -16.27 6.93 0.05
CA GLN A 605 -17.04 6.56 1.23
C GLN A 605 -18.35 7.34 1.24
N PHE A 606 -19.44 6.71 1.64
CA PHE A 606 -20.75 7.34 1.72
C PHE A 606 -21.69 6.57 2.64
N ASP A 607 -22.78 7.20 3.02
CA ASP A 607 -23.89 6.55 3.71
C ASP A 607 -25.06 6.36 2.76
N VAL A 608 -25.88 5.34 3.03
CA VAL A 608 -27.15 5.12 2.34
C VAL A 608 -28.28 5.43 3.32
N ALA A 609 -29.09 6.43 2.99
CA ALA A 609 -30.29 6.77 3.74
C ALA A 609 -31.38 5.70 3.54
N ALA A 610 -32.38 5.67 4.43
CA ALA A 610 -33.47 4.69 4.37
C ALA A 610 -34.23 4.72 3.03
N ASP A 611 -34.32 5.88 2.38
CA ASP A 611 -34.96 6.08 1.09
C ASP A 611 -34.11 5.59 -0.11
N GLY A 612 -32.90 5.10 0.14
CA GLY A 612 -31.97 4.60 -0.87
C GLY A 612 -31.10 5.68 -1.52
N HIS A 613 -31.20 6.93 -1.10
CA HIS A 613 -30.33 8.00 -1.57
C HIS A 613 -28.97 7.97 -0.86
N VAL A 614 -27.94 8.35 -1.61
CA VAL A 614 -26.59 8.52 -1.08
C VAL A 614 -26.49 9.86 -0.36
N ILE A 615 -25.94 9.84 0.85
CA ILE A 615 -25.60 11.03 1.63
C ILE A 615 -24.17 10.93 2.19
N ASN A 616 -23.62 12.05 2.64
CA ASN A 616 -22.28 12.14 3.24
C ASN A 616 -21.15 11.54 2.37
N GLN A 617 -21.31 11.58 1.04
CA GLN A 617 -20.34 11.03 0.10
C GLN A 617 -19.05 11.85 0.03
N ARG A 618 -17.92 11.16 0.00
CA ARG A 618 -16.57 11.74 -0.03
C ARG A 618 -15.59 10.83 -0.76
N ALA A 619 -14.59 11.41 -1.41
CA ALA A 619 -13.47 10.67 -1.96
C ALA A 619 -12.43 10.38 -0.88
N LEU A 620 -12.17 9.11 -0.61
CA LEU A 620 -11.08 8.65 0.24
C LEU A 620 -9.75 8.63 -0.52
N LEU A 621 -9.74 8.03 -1.70
CA LEU A 621 -8.53 7.90 -2.52
C LEU A 621 -8.87 8.28 -3.97
N SER A 622 -8.00 9.01 -4.67
CA SER A 622 -8.18 9.28 -6.10
C SER A 622 -6.86 9.25 -6.87
N TYR A 623 -6.89 8.57 -8.01
CA TYR A 623 -5.79 8.50 -8.96
C TYR A 623 -6.29 8.82 -10.39
N PRO A 624 -5.63 9.73 -11.12
CA PRO A 624 -4.63 10.69 -10.64
C PRO A 624 -5.21 11.69 -9.63
N PRO A 625 -4.38 12.35 -8.80
CA PRO A 625 -4.86 13.26 -7.76
C PRO A 625 -5.78 14.35 -8.33
N PHE A 626 -6.93 14.55 -7.70
CA PHE A 626 -7.91 15.60 -7.99
C PHE A 626 -8.60 15.54 -9.37
N ILE A 627 -8.32 14.54 -10.19
CA ILE A 627 -8.98 14.39 -11.50
C ILE A 627 -10.36 13.76 -11.35
N PHE A 628 -10.50 12.74 -10.49
CA PHE A 628 -11.71 11.92 -10.39
C PHE A 628 -12.43 12.00 -9.04
N SER A 629 -11.91 12.73 -8.05
CA SER A 629 -12.54 12.84 -6.72
C SER A 629 -13.91 13.53 -6.80
N GLU A 630 -13.98 14.72 -7.39
CA GLU A 630 -15.25 15.43 -7.59
C GLU A 630 -16.20 14.63 -8.49
N ALA A 631 -15.70 14.12 -9.62
CA ALA A 631 -16.47 13.28 -10.54
C ALA A 631 -17.08 12.05 -9.84
N GLY A 632 -16.29 11.35 -9.02
CA GLY A 632 -16.76 10.21 -8.24
C GLY A 632 -17.83 10.58 -7.23
N THR A 633 -17.64 11.67 -6.49
CA THR A 633 -18.65 12.13 -5.53
C THR A 633 -19.96 12.52 -6.23
N LYS A 634 -19.89 13.21 -7.37
CA LYS A 634 -21.07 13.53 -8.20
C LYS A 634 -21.70 12.28 -8.80
N PHE A 635 -20.91 11.30 -9.23
CA PHE A 635 -21.42 10.02 -9.72
C PHE A 635 -22.33 9.38 -8.66
N LEU A 636 -21.88 9.32 -7.41
CA LEU A 636 -22.66 8.72 -6.32
C LEU A 636 -23.98 9.44 -6.02
N THR A 637 -24.08 10.76 -6.22
CA THR A 637 -25.36 11.47 -6.02
C THR A 637 -26.48 11.00 -6.93
N LYS A 638 -26.13 10.41 -8.08
CA LYS A 638 -27.06 9.88 -9.07
C LYS A 638 -27.27 8.37 -8.92
N VAL A 639 -26.49 7.71 -8.06
CA VAL A 639 -26.67 6.30 -7.74
C VAL A 639 -27.88 6.17 -6.82
N LYS A 640 -28.73 5.18 -7.11
CA LYS A 640 -29.82 4.80 -6.20
C LYS A 640 -29.54 3.43 -5.63
N PHE A 641 -29.73 3.31 -4.33
CA PHE A 641 -29.71 2.05 -3.60
C PHE A 641 -31.13 1.58 -3.29
N ALA A 642 -31.27 0.29 -3.02
CA ALA A 642 -32.51 -0.27 -2.51
C ALA A 642 -32.82 0.35 -1.14
N LYS A 643 -34.10 0.63 -0.90
CA LYS A 643 -34.58 1.15 0.38
C LYS A 643 -34.31 0.14 1.50
N THR A 644 -34.00 0.65 2.68
CA THR A 644 -33.82 -0.14 3.89
C THR A 644 -34.71 0.39 4.98
N TYR A 645 -35.54 -0.48 5.53
CA TYR A 645 -36.50 -0.06 6.52
C TYR A 645 -35.80 0.40 7.82
N ARG A 646 -36.13 1.62 8.23
CA ARG A 646 -35.74 2.22 9.51
C ARG A 646 -36.96 2.97 10.07
N PRO A 647 -37.44 2.63 11.29
CA PRO A 647 -38.67 3.21 11.84
C PRO A 647 -38.72 4.74 11.85
N ASP A 648 -37.58 5.39 12.06
CA ASP A 648 -37.45 6.86 12.15
C ASP A 648 -36.80 7.49 10.91
N GLY A 649 -36.62 6.73 9.82
CA GLY A 649 -35.90 7.21 8.63
C GLY A 649 -34.39 7.41 8.84
N GLY A 650 -33.84 6.82 9.90
CA GLY A 650 -32.40 6.83 10.22
C GLY A 650 -31.52 6.17 9.15
N LEU A 651 -30.20 6.16 9.39
CA LEU A 651 -29.25 5.60 8.43
C LEU A 651 -29.50 4.10 8.20
N GLY A 652 -29.63 3.72 6.94
CA GLY A 652 -29.73 2.31 6.52
C GLY A 652 -28.40 1.61 6.77
N CYS A 653 -27.32 2.16 6.25
CA CYS A 653 -25.96 1.70 6.46
C CYS A 653 -24.97 2.87 6.31
N GLY A 654 -24.20 3.17 7.36
CA GLY A 654 -23.14 4.18 7.29
C GLY A 654 -21.84 3.66 6.66
N ALA A 655 -21.02 4.56 6.13
CA ALA A 655 -19.63 4.40 5.72
C ALA A 655 -19.32 3.24 4.77
N THR A 656 -20.19 3.03 3.79
CA THR A 656 -19.92 2.12 2.68
C THR A 656 -18.76 2.64 1.85
N VAL A 657 -17.79 1.78 1.54
CA VAL A 657 -16.65 2.12 0.69
C VAL A 657 -16.78 1.41 -0.65
N ASN A 658 -16.86 2.18 -1.74
CA ASN A 658 -16.86 1.64 -3.10
C ASN A 658 -15.80 2.31 -3.95
N ARG A 659 -15.24 1.56 -4.89
CA ARG A 659 -14.33 2.09 -5.89
C ARG A 659 -15.03 2.21 -7.24
N ILE A 660 -14.83 3.35 -7.88
CA ILE A 660 -15.28 3.61 -9.26
C ILE A 660 -14.05 3.70 -10.14
N ARG A 661 -14.08 2.96 -11.25
CA ARG A 661 -13.05 2.99 -12.28
C ARG A 661 -13.55 3.82 -13.46
N PHE A 662 -12.70 4.73 -13.93
CA PHE A 662 -12.94 5.55 -15.11
C PHE A 662 -12.01 5.07 -16.22
N THR A 663 -12.59 4.42 -17.23
CA THR A 663 -11.93 4.02 -18.47
C THR A 663 -12.46 4.86 -19.61
N LEU A 664 -11.58 5.27 -20.53
CA LEU A 664 -12.02 6.06 -21.69
C LEU A 664 -13.09 5.28 -22.47
N PRO A 665 -14.16 5.95 -22.91
CA PRO A 665 -15.15 5.33 -23.78
C PRO A 665 -14.45 4.82 -25.06
N GLY A 666 -14.66 3.54 -25.38
CA GLY A 666 -14.16 2.90 -26.59
C GLY A 666 -15.01 3.20 -27.83
#